data_AF-A0A9Q1AX83-F1
#
_entry.id   AF-A0A9Q1AX83-F1
#
_cell.length_a   1.000
_cell.length_b   1.000
_cell.length_c   1.000
_cell.angle_alpha   90.00
_cell.angle_beta   90.00
_cell.angle_gamma   90.00
#
_symmetry.space_group_name_H-M   'P 1'
#
loop_
_entity.id
_entity.type
_entity.pdbx_description
1 polymer ?
#
loop_
_entity_poly.entity_id
_entity_poly.type
_entity_poly.pdbx_seq_one_letter_code
_entity_poly.pdbx_strand_id
1 'polypeptide(L)'
;MPSALAIFTCRPNSHPFQERHVYLDEPVKIGRSVARCRPAQNNATFDCKVLSRNHALVWFDQKTGKFYLQDTKSSNGTFINSQRLSRGSEESPPCEILSGDIIQFGVDVTENTRKVTHGCIVSTIKLFLPDGMEARLRSDVIHAPLPSPVDKVAANTPSMYSQELFQLSQYLQEALHREQMLEQKLATLQRLLAVTQEASDTSWQALIDEDRLLSRLEVMGNQLQVCSKNQTEDSLRKELIALQEDKHNYETTAKESLRRVLQEKIEVVRKLSEVERSLSNTEDECTHLKEMNERTQEELQELANKYNGAVNEIKDLTDKLKVAEGKQEEIQQKGQAEKKELQHKIEEMEEREQELQAKIEALQADNDFTNERLTALQGIQVDDFIPKINGSAEKADKLIDEGHLSRVDETKILKENQAKGKEAELSDTLSPSKEKSSDDTTDAQMDDHELNEPIAKVALLKADELQGAQSETKQEIQQLHKELVEAQELARTSKQKCFELQALLEEERKTYRLQAEESTKQIQVLQGKYIYTVLQLRRLQEDIEHVREEKENEIASTRNELLSAQSEIILLQQVAEKAASERETDVIALQEELKKVRAELDRWRKEASEYEKEIVSLQASFQLRCQQCEEQQKEEATRLQ
;
A
#
# COMPACT_ATOMS: atom_id res chain seq x y z
N MET A 1 39.85 6.41 -30.61
CA MET A 1 40.22 6.45 -29.19
C MET A 1 38.94 6.46 -28.38
N PRO A 2 38.76 5.59 -27.39
CA PRO A 2 37.67 5.72 -26.43
C PRO A 2 37.91 6.99 -25.60
N SER A 3 37.00 7.97 -25.69
CA SER A 3 37.08 9.25 -24.96
C SER A 3 35.93 9.32 -23.98
N ALA A 4 36.21 9.72 -22.74
CA ALA A 4 35.15 10.10 -21.80
C ALA A 4 34.40 11.34 -22.33
N LEU A 5 33.10 11.42 -22.06
CA LEU A 5 32.24 12.48 -22.60
C LEU A 5 31.35 13.07 -21.50
N ALA A 6 31.31 14.39 -21.40
CA ALA A 6 30.39 15.14 -20.55
C ALA A 6 29.41 15.94 -21.41
N ILE A 7 28.13 15.66 -21.27
CA ILE A 7 27.04 16.36 -21.94
C ILE A 7 26.42 17.39 -20.99
N PHE A 8 26.47 18.66 -21.37
CA PHE A 8 25.85 19.77 -20.62
C PHE A 8 24.55 20.18 -21.29
N THR A 9 23.43 19.96 -20.61
CA THR A 9 22.10 20.35 -21.08
C THR A 9 21.61 21.60 -20.35
N CYS A 10 21.01 22.55 -21.06
CA CYS A 10 20.52 23.80 -20.49
C CYS A 10 19.21 23.57 -19.73
N ARG A 11 19.12 24.08 -18.49
CA ARG A 11 17.90 24.03 -17.68
C ARG A 11 17.02 25.27 -17.89
N PRO A 12 15.70 25.20 -17.60
CA PRO A 12 14.78 26.33 -17.81
C PRO A 12 15.14 27.59 -17.00
N ASN A 13 15.82 27.43 -15.87
CA ASN A 13 16.28 28.51 -14.99
C ASN A 13 17.70 29.01 -15.31
N SER A 14 18.28 28.58 -16.44
CA SER A 14 19.62 29.00 -16.88
C SER A 14 19.56 30.15 -17.86
N HIS A 15 20.64 30.93 -17.92
CA HIS A 15 20.95 31.73 -19.09
C HIS A 15 21.05 30.82 -20.33
N PRO A 16 20.42 31.16 -21.48
CA PRO A 16 20.31 30.25 -22.61
C PRO A 16 21.68 29.84 -23.19
N PHE A 17 21.88 28.53 -23.36
CA PHE A 17 23.00 27.98 -24.12
C PHE A 17 22.59 26.69 -24.85
N GLN A 18 23.22 26.41 -25.99
CA GLN A 18 23.03 25.15 -26.72
C GLN A 18 23.77 24.01 -26.03
N GLU A 19 23.19 22.81 -26.07
CA GLU A 19 23.76 21.59 -25.50
C GLU A 19 25.21 21.36 -25.95
N ARG A 20 26.08 20.99 -25.01
CA ARG A 20 27.52 20.79 -25.27
C ARG A 20 27.93 19.35 -25.05
N HIS A 21 28.70 18.80 -25.97
CA HIS A 21 29.27 17.46 -25.96
C HIS A 21 30.78 17.58 -25.76
N VAL A 22 31.22 17.62 -24.51
CA VAL A 22 32.61 17.92 -24.14
C VAL A 22 33.38 16.62 -23.89
N TYR A 23 34.31 16.32 -24.79
CA TYR A 23 35.23 15.18 -24.64
C TYR A 23 36.29 15.50 -23.57
N LEU A 24 36.46 14.59 -22.61
CA LEU A 24 37.33 14.74 -21.42
C LEU A 24 38.60 13.89 -21.52
N ASP A 25 39.27 13.95 -22.68
CA ASP A 25 40.61 13.35 -22.86
C ASP A 25 41.68 14.10 -22.04
N GLU A 26 41.51 15.42 -21.91
CA GLU A 26 42.32 16.31 -21.07
C GLU A 26 41.41 17.16 -20.18
N PRO A 27 41.93 17.77 -19.08
CA PRO A 27 41.15 18.67 -18.25
C PRO A 27 40.57 19.85 -19.05
N VAL A 28 39.25 19.93 -19.13
CA VAL A 28 38.55 20.97 -19.88
C VAL A 28 38.18 22.13 -18.95
N LYS A 29 38.53 23.32 -19.41
CA LYS A 29 38.25 24.57 -18.70
C LYS A 29 36.84 25.08 -18.98
N ILE A 30 36.13 25.42 -17.91
CA ILE A 30 34.83 26.06 -17.92
C ILE A 30 35.00 27.56 -17.67
N GLY A 31 34.37 28.40 -18.49
CA GLY A 31 34.44 29.84 -18.29
C GLY A 31 33.72 30.68 -19.33
N ARG A 32 33.85 32.01 -19.18
CA ARG A 32 33.24 33.00 -20.05
C ARG A 32 33.92 33.10 -21.41
N SER A 33 33.14 33.34 -22.46
CA SER A 33 33.66 33.62 -23.80
C SER A 33 34.62 34.82 -23.82
N VAL A 34 35.73 34.65 -24.54
CA VAL A 34 36.72 35.68 -24.81
C VAL A 34 37.07 35.66 -26.30
N ALA A 35 37.72 36.70 -26.82
CA ALA A 35 38.03 36.82 -28.25
C ALA A 35 38.75 35.59 -28.85
N ARG A 36 39.56 34.89 -28.05
CA ARG A 36 40.30 33.68 -28.45
C ARG A 36 39.57 32.36 -28.18
N CYS A 37 38.51 32.35 -27.37
CA CYS A 37 37.77 31.15 -26.98
C CYS A 37 36.26 31.44 -27.10
N ARG A 38 35.68 31.00 -28.23
CA ARG A 38 34.25 31.15 -28.52
C ARG A 38 33.47 29.92 -28.07
N PRO A 39 32.17 30.07 -27.73
CA PRO A 39 31.32 28.93 -27.41
C PRO A 39 31.23 27.98 -28.61
N ALA A 40 31.47 26.70 -28.39
CA ALA A 40 31.33 25.64 -29.39
C ALA A 40 30.74 24.38 -28.75
N GLN A 41 30.17 23.51 -29.56
CA GLN A 41 29.53 22.28 -29.08
C GLN A 41 30.49 21.38 -28.30
N ASN A 42 31.78 21.37 -28.66
CA ASN A 42 32.81 20.54 -28.04
C ASN A 42 33.54 21.20 -26.86
N ASN A 43 33.10 22.37 -26.39
CA ASN A 43 33.75 23.09 -25.30
C ASN A 43 32.76 23.56 -24.22
N ALA A 44 33.30 23.78 -23.02
CA ALA A 44 32.54 24.31 -21.88
C ALA A 44 32.69 25.84 -21.73
N THR A 45 32.75 26.56 -22.85
CA THR A 45 32.80 28.04 -22.86
C THR A 45 31.41 28.62 -23.07
N PHE A 46 31.00 29.56 -22.22
CA PHE A 46 29.67 30.15 -22.21
C PHE A 46 29.73 31.67 -22.44
N ASP A 47 28.80 32.22 -23.23
CA ASP A 47 28.65 33.67 -23.37
C ASP A 47 27.78 34.22 -22.24
N CYS A 48 28.33 34.20 -21.02
CA CYS A 48 27.60 34.59 -19.82
C CYS A 48 28.43 35.57 -18.98
N LYS A 49 27.87 36.76 -18.72
CA LYS A 49 28.58 37.86 -18.06
C LYS A 49 29.00 37.54 -16.62
N VAL A 50 28.18 36.77 -15.90
CA VAL A 50 28.40 36.40 -14.49
C VAL A 50 29.44 35.30 -14.29
N LEU A 51 30.00 34.72 -15.37
CA LEU A 51 31.10 33.77 -15.28
C LEU A 51 32.46 34.47 -15.32
N SER A 52 33.39 33.98 -14.50
CA SER A 52 34.83 34.23 -14.66
C SER A 52 35.38 33.62 -15.96
N ARG A 53 36.47 34.17 -16.48
CA ARG A 53 37.19 33.61 -17.65
C ARG A 53 37.78 32.23 -17.36
N ASN A 54 38.21 32.01 -16.13
CA ASN A 54 38.61 30.73 -15.56
C ASN A 54 37.65 30.52 -14.40
N HIS A 55 36.58 29.78 -14.63
CA HIS A 55 35.53 29.60 -13.62
C HIS A 55 35.74 28.29 -12.89
N ALA A 56 35.76 27.19 -13.64
CA ALA A 56 35.97 25.86 -13.10
C ALA A 56 36.78 25.00 -14.06
N LEU A 57 37.21 23.84 -13.58
CA LEU A 57 37.91 22.83 -14.35
C LEU A 57 37.17 21.49 -14.17
N VAL A 58 36.88 20.82 -15.28
CA VAL A 58 36.27 19.48 -15.29
C VAL A 58 37.21 18.50 -15.97
N TRP A 59 37.39 17.32 -15.37
CA TRP A 59 38.23 16.27 -15.95
C TRP A 59 37.75 14.88 -15.55
N PHE A 60 38.19 13.89 -16.32
CA PHE A 60 38.01 12.49 -16.03
C PHE A 60 39.35 11.90 -15.56
N ASP A 61 39.36 11.23 -14.41
CA ASP A 61 40.53 10.51 -13.93
C ASP A 61 40.47 9.05 -14.37
N GLN A 62 41.31 8.70 -15.35
CA GLN A 62 41.40 7.36 -15.91
C GLN A 62 41.83 6.30 -14.88
N LYS A 63 42.52 6.68 -13.80
CA LYS A 63 42.99 5.73 -12.77
C LYS A 63 41.87 5.32 -11.83
N THR A 64 40.98 6.25 -11.51
CA THR A 64 39.88 6.04 -10.55
C THR A 64 38.54 5.77 -11.24
N GLY A 65 38.43 6.06 -12.55
CA GLY A 65 37.18 5.94 -13.30
C GLY A 65 36.13 6.99 -12.90
N LYS A 66 36.57 8.12 -12.32
CA LYS A 66 35.70 9.14 -11.72
C LYS A 66 35.83 10.48 -12.42
N PHE A 67 34.75 11.24 -12.40
CA PHE A 67 34.70 12.60 -12.93
C PHE A 67 34.81 13.60 -11.79
N TYR A 68 35.58 14.66 -12.01
CA TYR A 68 35.83 15.69 -11.01
C TYR A 68 35.54 17.08 -11.57
N LEU A 69 35.02 17.93 -10.70
CA LEU A 69 34.83 19.35 -10.92
C LEU A 69 35.55 20.14 -9.81
N GLN A 70 36.25 21.20 -10.21
CA GLN A 70 36.96 22.07 -9.28
C GLN A 70 36.69 23.54 -9.61
N ASP A 71 36.38 24.34 -8.60
CA ASP A 71 36.28 25.79 -8.72
C ASP A 71 37.69 26.40 -8.74
N THR A 72 37.98 27.21 -9.77
CA THR A 72 39.30 27.83 -10.00
C THR A 72 39.33 29.30 -9.59
N LYS A 73 38.89 29.60 -8.36
CA LYS A 73 38.79 30.97 -7.80
C LYS A 73 37.77 31.82 -8.55
N SER A 74 36.61 31.26 -8.82
CA SER A 74 35.51 31.97 -9.46
C SER A 74 34.97 33.10 -8.56
N SER A 75 34.57 34.22 -9.16
CA SER A 75 34.07 35.37 -8.39
C SER A 75 32.68 35.10 -7.81
N ASN A 76 31.84 34.42 -8.58
CA ASN A 76 30.43 34.18 -8.26
C ASN A 76 30.13 32.76 -7.76
N GLY A 77 31.14 31.88 -7.67
CA GLY A 77 31.02 30.53 -7.13
C GLY A 77 30.56 29.48 -8.15
N THR A 78 31.04 28.25 -7.96
CA THR A 78 30.57 27.02 -8.61
C THR A 78 29.76 26.19 -7.61
N PHE A 79 28.67 25.56 -8.09
CA PHE A 79 27.74 24.80 -7.28
C PHE A 79 27.45 23.43 -7.91
N ILE A 80 27.36 22.39 -7.08
CA ILE A 80 26.90 21.06 -7.45
C ILE A 80 25.67 20.75 -6.59
N ASN A 81 24.52 20.48 -7.20
CA ASN A 81 23.24 20.20 -6.54
C ASN A 81 22.90 21.25 -5.45
N SER A 82 23.04 22.54 -5.81
CA SER A 82 22.83 23.70 -4.93
C SER A 82 23.84 23.86 -3.78
N GLN A 83 24.87 23.00 -3.67
CA GLN A 83 25.95 23.14 -2.70
C GLN A 83 27.16 23.85 -3.33
N ARG A 84 27.63 24.93 -2.68
CA ARG A 84 28.78 25.73 -3.15
C ARG A 84 30.11 25.04 -2.84
N LEU A 85 31.04 25.00 -3.80
CA LEU A 85 32.33 24.30 -3.65
C LEU A 85 33.39 25.08 -2.84
N SER A 86 33.47 26.39 -3.02
CA SER A 86 34.41 27.28 -2.33
C SER A 86 33.82 28.67 -2.12
N ARG A 87 34.42 29.47 -1.22
CA ARG A 87 34.09 30.89 -1.09
C ARG A 87 34.50 31.65 -2.35
N GLY A 88 33.90 32.82 -2.56
CA GLY A 88 34.20 33.63 -3.75
C GLY A 88 35.67 33.99 -3.81
N SER A 89 36.30 33.79 -4.96
CA SER A 89 37.74 33.99 -5.19
C SER A 89 38.68 33.00 -4.48
N GLU A 90 38.16 31.90 -3.93
CA GLU A 90 38.96 30.80 -3.36
C GLU A 90 38.87 29.55 -4.24
N GLU A 91 39.94 28.75 -4.27
CA GLU A 91 40.00 27.51 -5.05
C GLU A 91 39.39 26.36 -4.24
N SER A 92 38.53 25.57 -4.85
CA SER A 92 37.95 24.40 -4.17
C SER A 92 38.87 23.19 -4.26
N PRO A 93 38.74 22.20 -3.36
CA PRO A 93 39.25 20.87 -3.63
C PRO A 93 38.51 20.24 -4.83
N PRO A 94 39.09 19.21 -5.49
CA PRO A 94 38.41 18.42 -6.50
C PRO A 94 37.17 17.72 -5.92
N CYS A 95 35.99 17.98 -6.48
CA CYS A 95 34.74 17.37 -6.06
C CYS A 95 34.26 16.37 -7.12
N GLU A 96 33.94 15.15 -6.69
CA GLU A 96 33.42 14.11 -7.58
C GLU A 96 32.00 14.47 -8.07
N ILE A 97 31.76 14.32 -9.36
CA ILE A 97 30.46 14.56 -10.01
C ILE A 97 29.92 13.26 -10.61
N LEU A 98 28.60 13.10 -10.58
CA LEU A 98 27.88 11.92 -11.05
C LEU A 98 26.96 12.25 -12.24
N SER A 99 26.60 11.25 -13.03
CA SER A 99 25.66 11.46 -14.13
C SER A 99 24.29 11.83 -13.56
N GLY A 100 23.69 12.90 -14.09
CA GLY A 100 22.41 13.47 -13.62
C GLY A 100 22.55 14.63 -12.64
N ASP A 101 23.76 14.99 -12.19
CA ASP A 101 23.96 16.11 -11.28
C ASP A 101 23.61 17.47 -11.93
N ILE A 102 23.14 18.40 -11.10
CA ILE A 102 22.86 19.78 -11.51
C ILE A 102 24.06 20.65 -11.14
N ILE A 103 24.72 21.21 -12.15
CA ILE A 103 25.89 22.07 -11.98
C ILE A 103 25.52 23.50 -12.34
N GLN A 104 25.86 24.42 -11.45
CA GLN A 104 25.61 25.85 -11.63
C GLN A 104 26.92 26.64 -11.55
N PHE A 105 27.10 27.55 -12.50
CA PHE A 105 28.24 28.46 -12.58
C PHE A 105 27.76 29.90 -12.39
N GLY A 106 28.17 30.50 -11.29
CA GLY A 106 27.76 31.84 -10.87
C GLY A 106 26.36 31.91 -10.25
N VAL A 107 25.96 33.14 -9.92
CA VAL A 107 24.63 33.49 -9.40
C VAL A 107 24.07 34.64 -10.21
N ASP A 108 22.75 34.79 -10.21
CA ASP A 108 22.09 35.88 -10.94
C ASP A 108 22.49 37.24 -10.34
N VAL A 109 22.93 38.16 -11.20
CA VAL A 109 23.39 39.49 -10.78
C VAL A 109 22.52 40.55 -11.42
N THR A 110 21.83 41.33 -10.59
CA THR A 110 21.04 42.49 -11.01
C THR A 110 21.88 43.75 -10.99
N GLU A 111 22.00 44.44 -12.13
CA GLU A 111 22.70 45.73 -12.18
C GLU A 111 21.82 46.87 -11.63
N ASN A 112 22.22 47.43 -10.49
CA ASN A 112 21.51 48.53 -9.81
C ASN A 112 21.32 49.78 -10.69
N THR A 113 22.20 49.99 -11.67
CA THR A 113 22.17 51.19 -12.53
C THR A 113 21.18 51.12 -13.69
N ARG A 114 20.75 49.92 -14.10
CA ARG A 114 19.92 49.73 -15.31
C ARG A 114 18.73 48.79 -15.14
N LYS A 115 18.49 48.24 -13.95
CA LYS A 115 17.44 47.23 -13.68
C LYS A 115 17.48 46.05 -14.67
N VAL A 116 18.67 45.66 -15.11
CA VAL A 116 18.88 44.48 -15.97
C VAL A 116 19.46 43.35 -15.12
N THR A 117 18.82 42.19 -15.14
CA THR A 117 19.29 40.98 -14.45
C THR A 117 20.10 40.13 -15.43
N HIS A 118 21.32 39.79 -15.08
CA HIS A 118 22.16 38.86 -15.82
C HIS A 118 22.09 37.48 -15.17
N GLY A 119 21.50 36.51 -15.88
CA GLY A 119 21.32 35.14 -15.39
C GLY A 119 22.63 34.33 -15.38
N CYS A 120 22.71 33.35 -14.47
CA CYS A 120 23.79 32.37 -14.36
C CYS A 120 23.60 31.15 -15.26
N ILE A 121 24.62 30.29 -15.35
CA ILE A 121 24.53 29.04 -16.13
C ILE A 121 24.13 27.91 -15.20
N VAL A 122 23.00 27.26 -15.50
CA VAL A 122 22.51 26.07 -14.78
C VAL A 122 22.38 24.93 -15.78
N SER A 123 23.11 23.85 -15.54
CA SER A 123 23.17 22.72 -16.46
C SER A 123 22.96 21.40 -15.75
N THR A 124 22.22 20.49 -16.37
CA THR A 124 22.25 19.08 -16.00
C THR A 124 23.36 18.38 -16.78
N ILE A 125 24.24 17.70 -16.06
CA ILE A 125 25.36 16.99 -16.64
C ILE A 125 25.03 15.51 -16.84
N LYS A 126 25.34 14.96 -18.01
CA LYS A 126 25.38 13.50 -18.24
C LYS A 126 26.81 13.09 -18.55
N LEU A 127 27.29 12.05 -17.89
CA LEU A 127 28.69 11.64 -17.95
C LEU A 127 28.77 10.24 -18.55
N PHE A 128 29.63 10.06 -19.54
CA PHE A 128 29.88 8.78 -20.20
C PHE A 128 31.34 8.41 -20.07
N LEU A 129 31.59 7.18 -19.65
CA LEU A 129 32.91 6.58 -19.57
C LEU A 129 33.50 6.37 -20.98
N PRO A 130 34.82 6.17 -21.12
CA PRO A 130 35.46 5.92 -22.42
C PRO A 130 34.90 4.72 -23.18
N ASP A 131 34.30 3.75 -22.47
CA ASP A 131 33.64 2.57 -23.04
C ASP A 131 32.24 2.85 -23.60
N GLY A 132 31.74 4.10 -23.48
CA GLY A 132 30.41 4.51 -23.92
C GLY A 132 29.29 4.21 -22.93
N MET A 133 29.59 3.61 -21.78
CA MET A 133 28.60 3.41 -20.71
C MET A 133 28.37 4.70 -19.93
N GLU A 134 27.11 4.94 -19.56
CA GLU A 134 26.78 6.07 -18.69
C GLU A 134 27.38 5.84 -17.30
N ALA A 135 28.03 6.88 -16.76
CA ALA A 135 28.64 6.84 -15.44
C ALA A 135 27.58 6.73 -14.34
N ARG A 136 28.00 6.23 -13.17
CA ARG A 136 27.14 5.89 -12.02
C ARG A 136 26.09 6.98 -11.72
N LEU A 137 24.82 6.59 -11.70
CA LEU A 137 23.69 7.45 -11.35
C LEU A 137 23.57 7.59 -9.82
N ARG A 138 23.21 8.78 -9.35
CA ARG A 138 22.97 9.04 -7.92
C ARG A 138 21.75 8.28 -7.36
N SER A 139 20.88 7.78 -8.23
CA SER A 139 19.66 7.02 -7.90
C SER A 139 19.92 5.62 -7.35
N ASP A 140 21.13 5.06 -7.51
CA ASP A 140 21.48 3.70 -7.07
C ASP A 140 22.06 3.63 -5.64
N VAL A 141 22.02 4.73 -4.88
CA VAL A 141 22.44 4.76 -3.47
C VAL A 141 21.24 4.53 -2.57
N ILE A 142 20.79 3.27 -2.49
CA ILE A 142 20.02 2.80 -1.32
C ILE A 142 20.97 2.93 -0.12
N HIS A 143 20.63 3.78 0.84
CA HIS A 143 21.34 3.88 2.11
C HIS A 143 21.41 2.48 2.76
N ALA A 144 22.61 1.94 2.86
CA ALA A 144 22.88 0.78 3.68
C ALA A 144 22.73 1.18 5.17
N PRO A 145 22.17 0.30 6.04
CA PRO A 145 21.99 0.60 7.45
C PRO A 145 23.34 0.70 8.15
N LEU A 146 23.50 1.74 8.96
CA LEU A 146 24.65 1.98 9.82
C LEU A 146 24.81 0.85 10.87
N PRO A 147 26.02 0.33 11.14
CA PRO A 147 26.24 -0.68 12.17
C PRO A 147 26.18 -0.05 13.57
N SER A 148 25.61 -0.80 14.52
CA SER A 148 25.55 -0.44 15.95
C SER A 148 26.93 -0.53 16.62
N PRO A 149 27.25 0.34 17.59
CA PRO A 149 28.46 0.20 18.40
C PRO A 149 28.15 -0.47 19.73
N VAL A 150 28.75 -1.65 19.94
CA VAL A 150 28.93 -2.25 21.26
C VAL A 150 30.41 -2.18 21.64
N ASP A 151 30.64 -1.66 22.85
CA ASP A 151 31.80 -1.81 23.74
C ASP A 151 33.20 -1.20 23.40
N LYS A 152 33.50 -0.17 24.20
CA LYS A 152 34.64 -0.01 25.13
C LYS A 152 35.94 0.72 24.70
N VAL A 153 36.33 1.60 25.65
CA VAL A 153 37.64 2.19 25.99
C VAL A 153 38.09 3.45 25.24
N ALA A 154 37.92 4.61 25.88
CA ALA A 154 39.02 5.40 26.48
C ALA A 154 38.54 6.82 26.80
N ALA A 155 38.63 7.20 28.07
CA ALA A 155 38.49 8.57 28.52
C ALA A 155 39.69 9.43 28.05
N ASN A 156 39.44 10.73 27.89
CA ASN A 156 40.38 11.83 27.62
C ASN A 156 40.66 12.21 26.17
N THR A 157 39.66 12.81 25.53
CA THR A 157 39.82 13.89 24.54
C THR A 157 38.70 14.91 24.78
N PRO A 158 38.95 16.24 24.79
CA PRO A 158 37.86 17.20 24.80
C PRO A 158 37.04 16.97 23.54
N SER A 159 35.76 16.64 23.72
CA SER A 159 34.84 16.31 22.65
C SER A 159 34.72 17.47 21.65
N MET A 160 35.48 17.41 20.55
CA MET A 160 35.31 18.29 19.38
C MET A 160 33.86 18.28 18.89
N TYR A 161 33.18 17.15 19.07
CA TYR A 161 31.79 16.94 18.73
C TYR A 161 30.82 17.87 19.49
N SER A 162 31.11 18.22 20.75
CA SER A 162 30.24 19.13 21.53
C SER A 162 30.34 20.59 21.08
N GLN A 163 31.51 21.03 20.63
CA GLN A 163 31.72 22.40 20.14
C GLN A 163 31.12 22.55 18.73
N GLU A 164 31.27 21.53 17.88
CA GLU A 164 30.63 21.47 16.56
C GLU A 164 29.10 21.40 16.67
N LEU A 165 28.55 20.63 17.62
CA LEU A 165 27.10 20.59 17.85
C LEU A 165 26.55 21.93 18.32
N PHE A 166 27.27 22.61 19.23
CA PHE A 166 26.87 23.93 19.71
C PHE A 166 26.95 24.99 18.61
N GLN A 167 28.00 24.94 17.80
CA GLN A 167 28.17 25.85 16.67
C GLN A 167 27.14 25.59 15.56
N LEU A 168 26.77 24.33 15.32
CA LEU A 168 25.68 23.96 14.42
C LEU A 168 24.32 24.43 14.97
N SER A 169 24.07 24.25 16.26
CA SER A 169 22.85 24.76 16.93
C SER A 169 22.73 26.28 16.80
N GLN A 170 23.85 27.01 16.95
CA GLN A 170 23.90 28.45 16.76
C GLN A 170 23.62 28.85 15.31
N TYR A 171 24.20 28.16 14.33
CA TYR A 171 23.89 28.40 12.91
C TYR A 171 22.44 28.08 12.56
N LEU A 172 21.86 27.03 13.17
CA LEU A 172 20.45 26.68 12.97
C LEU A 172 19.52 27.77 13.51
N GLN A 173 19.80 28.28 14.71
CA GLN A 173 19.05 29.40 15.31
C GLN A 173 19.18 30.68 14.49
N GLU A 174 20.38 30.98 13.99
CA GLU A 174 20.61 32.13 13.11
C GLU A 174 19.92 31.99 11.74
N ALA A 175 19.87 30.78 11.19
CA ALA A 175 19.15 30.48 9.96
C ALA A 175 17.64 30.65 10.16
N LEU A 176 17.10 30.10 11.24
CA LEU A 176 15.68 30.23 11.61
C LEU A 176 15.29 31.69 11.82
N HIS A 177 16.13 32.49 12.49
CA HIS A 177 15.85 33.92 12.69
C HIS A 177 15.89 34.71 11.38
N ARG A 178 16.84 34.40 10.47
CA ARG A 178 16.89 35.01 9.13
C ARG A 178 15.68 34.60 8.29
N GLU A 179 15.24 33.35 8.39
CA GLU A 179 14.06 32.82 7.71
C GLU A 179 12.80 33.57 8.16
N GLN A 180 12.57 33.68 9.48
CA GLN A 180 11.45 34.47 10.03
C GLN A 180 11.47 35.94 9.58
N MET A 181 12.65 36.55 9.52
CA MET A 181 12.81 37.92 9.02
C MET A 181 12.48 38.04 7.51
N LEU A 182 12.84 37.04 6.72
CA LEU A 182 12.52 37.00 5.29
C LEU A 182 11.03 36.75 5.08
N GLU A 183 10.41 35.86 5.84
CA GLU A 183 8.97 35.63 5.84
C GLU A 183 8.21 36.91 6.20
N GLN A 184 8.63 37.64 7.23
CA GLN A 184 7.99 38.89 7.62
C GLN A 184 8.14 39.98 6.54
N LYS A 185 9.32 40.07 5.90
CA LYS A 185 9.55 40.97 4.77
C LYS A 185 8.69 40.59 3.56
N LEU A 186 8.58 39.30 3.26
CA LEU A 186 7.79 38.79 2.15
C LEU A 186 6.29 39.05 2.40
N ALA A 187 5.79 38.82 3.61
CA ALA A 187 4.44 39.17 4.01
C ALA A 187 4.16 40.68 3.89
N THR A 188 5.13 41.51 4.25
CA THR A 188 5.02 42.97 4.11
C THR A 188 4.98 43.40 2.65
N LEU A 189 5.83 42.82 1.80
CA LEU A 189 5.85 43.07 0.36
C LEU A 189 4.56 42.59 -0.32
N GLN A 190 4.04 41.43 0.06
CA GLN A 190 2.76 40.93 -0.43
C GLN A 190 1.61 41.86 -0.05
N ARG A 191 1.59 42.37 1.18
CA ARG A 191 0.59 43.37 1.60
C ARG A 191 0.70 44.66 0.80
N LEU A 192 1.91 45.19 0.60
CA LEU A 192 2.13 46.39 -0.20
C LEU A 192 1.72 46.19 -1.66
N LEU A 193 2.03 45.03 -2.24
CA LEU A 193 1.60 44.67 -3.59
C LEU A 193 0.08 44.65 -3.69
N ALA A 194 -0.60 43.99 -2.74
CA ALA A 194 -2.06 43.94 -2.70
C ALA A 194 -2.69 45.32 -2.58
N VAL A 195 -2.18 46.17 -1.68
CA VAL A 195 -2.67 47.57 -1.53
C VAL A 195 -2.42 48.39 -2.79
N THR A 196 -1.29 48.19 -3.47
CA THR A 196 -0.98 48.91 -4.71
C THR A 196 -1.86 48.43 -5.86
N GLN A 197 -2.15 47.14 -5.92
CA GLN A 197 -3.07 46.54 -6.89
C GLN A 197 -4.49 47.09 -6.68
N GLU A 198 -4.98 47.09 -5.45
CA GLU A 198 -6.30 47.64 -5.09
C GLU A 198 -6.39 49.15 -5.42
N ALA A 199 -5.34 49.92 -5.13
CA ALA A 199 -5.27 51.34 -5.49
C ALA A 199 -5.25 51.56 -7.02
N SER A 200 -4.58 50.69 -7.77
CA SER A 200 -4.59 50.71 -9.24
C SER A 200 -5.99 50.37 -9.78
N ASP A 201 -6.59 49.29 -9.31
CA ASP A 201 -7.91 48.83 -9.77
C ASP A 201 -8.99 49.87 -9.46
N THR A 202 -8.95 50.49 -8.28
CA THR A 202 -9.85 51.61 -7.93
C THR A 202 -9.62 52.83 -8.81
N SER A 203 -8.37 53.15 -9.15
CA SER A 203 -8.06 54.24 -10.09
C SER A 203 -8.55 53.96 -11.51
N TRP A 204 -8.42 52.72 -12.00
CA TRP A 204 -8.95 52.31 -13.30
C TRP A 204 -10.48 52.36 -13.31
N GLN A 205 -11.11 51.90 -12.24
CA GLN A 205 -12.55 51.96 -12.09
C GLN A 205 -13.06 53.41 -12.09
N ALA A 206 -12.37 54.32 -11.39
CA ALA A 206 -12.71 55.74 -11.39
C ALA A 206 -12.62 56.37 -12.79
N LEU A 207 -11.60 56.03 -13.58
CA LEU A 207 -11.46 56.50 -14.96
C LEU A 207 -12.58 55.99 -15.87
N ILE A 208 -12.95 54.71 -15.74
CA ILE A 208 -14.06 54.12 -16.49
C ILE A 208 -15.38 54.79 -16.10
N ASP A 209 -15.58 55.07 -14.83
CA ASP A 209 -16.78 55.73 -14.33
C ASP A 209 -16.85 57.20 -14.77
N GLU A 210 -15.71 57.90 -14.87
CA GLU A 210 -15.61 59.24 -15.46
C GLU A 210 -15.98 59.23 -16.95
N ASP A 211 -15.47 58.28 -17.73
CA ASP A 211 -15.78 58.14 -19.16
C ASP A 211 -17.27 57.82 -19.40
N ARG A 212 -17.85 56.98 -18.54
CA ARG A 212 -19.30 56.70 -18.52
C ARG A 212 -20.12 57.95 -18.20
N LEU A 213 -19.66 58.75 -17.24
CA LEU A 213 -20.30 60.02 -16.88
C LEU A 213 -20.23 61.03 -18.03
N LEU A 214 -19.08 61.14 -18.70
CA LEU A 214 -18.90 62.01 -19.87
C LEU A 214 -19.81 61.58 -21.02
N SER A 215 -19.84 60.28 -21.35
CA SER A 215 -20.75 59.73 -22.35
C SER A 215 -22.23 60.00 -22.01
N ARG A 216 -22.60 59.86 -20.73
CA ARG A 216 -23.96 60.17 -20.27
C ARG A 216 -24.29 61.67 -20.36
N LEU A 217 -23.34 62.54 -20.02
CA LEU A 217 -23.48 64.00 -20.14
C LEU A 217 -23.64 64.41 -21.60
N GLU A 218 -22.90 63.79 -22.52
CA GLU A 218 -23.04 64.01 -23.96
C GLU A 218 -24.44 63.60 -24.45
N VAL A 219 -24.93 62.41 -24.06
CA VAL A 219 -26.28 61.97 -24.38
C VAL A 219 -27.34 62.91 -23.80
N MET A 220 -27.20 63.33 -22.54
CA MET A 220 -28.12 64.29 -21.92
C MET A 220 -28.05 65.67 -22.60
N GLY A 221 -26.87 66.12 -23.02
CA GLY A 221 -26.68 67.35 -23.79
C GLY A 221 -27.38 67.30 -25.15
N ASN A 222 -27.23 66.17 -25.86
CA ASN A 222 -27.91 65.92 -27.12
C ASN A 222 -29.44 65.83 -26.94
N GLN A 223 -29.91 65.15 -25.89
CA GLN A 223 -31.33 65.08 -25.54
C GLN A 223 -31.88 66.48 -25.23
N LEU A 224 -31.20 67.28 -24.40
CA LEU A 224 -31.59 68.67 -24.11
C LEU A 224 -31.64 69.53 -25.38
N GLN A 225 -30.68 69.36 -26.28
CA GLN A 225 -30.65 70.08 -27.55
C GLN A 225 -31.83 69.70 -28.46
N VAL A 226 -32.21 68.42 -28.50
CA VAL A 226 -33.39 67.94 -29.24
C VAL A 226 -34.70 68.41 -28.60
N CYS A 227 -34.81 68.32 -27.27
CA CYS A 227 -35.92 68.82 -26.46
C CYS A 227 -36.13 70.32 -26.68
N SER A 228 -35.05 71.12 -26.70
CA SER A 228 -35.11 72.57 -26.91
C SER A 228 -35.66 72.98 -28.28
N LYS A 229 -35.53 72.10 -29.29
CA LYS A 229 -35.91 72.41 -30.67
C LYS A 229 -37.33 71.98 -31.03
N ASN A 230 -37.92 71.00 -30.33
CA ASN A 230 -39.13 70.31 -30.79
C ASN A 230 -40.25 70.09 -29.76
N GLN A 231 -40.13 70.53 -28.50
CA GLN A 231 -41.13 70.19 -27.48
C GLN A 231 -42.29 71.20 -27.35
N THR A 232 -43.51 70.70 -27.56
CA THR A 232 -44.75 71.34 -27.09
C THR A 232 -45.06 70.88 -25.67
N GLU A 233 -45.75 71.71 -24.88
CA GLU A 233 -46.08 71.39 -23.47
C GLU A 233 -46.83 70.05 -23.32
N ASP A 234 -47.66 69.69 -24.31
CA ASP A 234 -48.36 68.41 -24.35
C ASP A 234 -47.46 67.20 -24.66
N SER A 235 -46.40 67.38 -25.47
CA SER A 235 -45.42 66.32 -25.70
C SER A 235 -44.60 66.02 -24.44
N LEU A 236 -44.21 67.07 -23.72
CA LEU A 236 -43.50 66.99 -22.45
C LEU A 236 -44.32 66.29 -21.36
N ARG A 237 -45.62 66.59 -21.26
CA ARG A 237 -46.51 65.92 -20.31
C ARG A 237 -46.66 64.43 -20.60
N LYS A 238 -46.78 64.04 -21.87
CA LYS A 238 -46.86 62.62 -22.27
C LYS A 238 -45.55 61.88 -21.98
N GLU A 239 -44.42 62.49 -22.27
CA GLU A 239 -43.09 61.92 -22.00
C GLU A 239 -42.83 61.78 -20.49
N LEU A 240 -43.27 62.76 -19.68
CA LEU A 240 -43.20 62.68 -18.22
C LEU A 240 -44.03 61.52 -17.67
N ILE A 241 -45.26 61.32 -18.17
CA ILE A 241 -46.12 60.20 -17.76
C ILE A 241 -45.47 58.86 -18.13
N ALA A 242 -44.95 58.73 -19.36
CA ALA A 242 -44.27 57.52 -19.81
C ALA A 242 -43.03 57.21 -18.96
N LEU A 243 -42.19 58.21 -18.66
CA LEU A 243 -41.03 58.04 -17.79
C LEU A 243 -41.40 57.66 -16.36
N GLN A 244 -42.56 58.13 -15.88
CA GLN A 244 -43.05 57.82 -14.54
C GLN A 244 -43.63 56.40 -14.45
N GLU A 245 -44.29 55.93 -15.51
CA GLU A 245 -44.71 54.53 -15.68
C GLU A 245 -43.50 53.60 -15.81
N ASP A 246 -42.52 53.94 -16.66
CA ASP A 246 -41.29 53.16 -16.81
C ASP A 246 -40.54 53.06 -15.48
N LYS A 247 -40.37 54.17 -14.77
CA LYS A 247 -39.76 54.17 -13.43
C LYS A 247 -40.51 53.23 -12.47
N HIS A 248 -41.84 53.27 -12.47
CA HIS A 248 -42.64 52.41 -11.61
C HIS A 248 -42.49 50.93 -11.99
N ASN A 249 -42.44 50.62 -13.28
CA ASN A 249 -42.23 49.27 -13.80
C ASN A 249 -40.85 48.74 -13.42
N TYR A 250 -39.78 49.51 -13.66
CA TYR A 250 -38.42 49.15 -13.26
C TYR A 250 -38.31 48.91 -11.76
N GLU A 251 -38.88 49.79 -10.94
CA GLU A 251 -38.87 49.64 -9.48
C GLU A 251 -39.62 48.38 -9.03
N THR A 252 -40.74 48.06 -9.66
CA THR A 252 -41.53 46.86 -9.36
C THR A 252 -40.77 45.59 -9.75
N THR A 253 -40.24 45.52 -10.97
CA THR A 253 -39.45 44.38 -11.45
C THR A 253 -38.19 44.17 -10.62
N ALA A 254 -37.49 45.24 -10.24
CA ALA A 254 -36.30 45.15 -9.39
C ALA A 254 -36.65 44.63 -7.98
N LYS A 255 -37.76 45.11 -7.38
CA LYS A 255 -38.25 44.61 -6.09
C LYS A 255 -38.64 43.14 -6.16
N GLU A 256 -39.31 42.71 -7.22
CA GLU A 256 -39.69 41.30 -7.42
C GLU A 256 -38.48 40.39 -7.63
N SER A 257 -37.50 40.83 -8.41
CA SER A 257 -36.24 40.12 -8.60
C SER A 257 -35.48 39.95 -7.27
N LEU A 258 -35.36 41.02 -6.48
CA LEU A 258 -34.74 40.97 -5.15
C LEU A 258 -35.50 40.04 -4.20
N ARG A 259 -36.84 40.07 -4.21
CA ARG A 259 -37.66 39.14 -3.42
C ARG A 259 -37.42 37.68 -3.81
N ARG A 260 -37.30 37.39 -5.11
CA ARG A 260 -37.01 36.04 -5.61
C ARG A 260 -35.64 35.55 -5.14
N VAL A 261 -34.60 36.37 -5.30
CA VAL A 261 -33.24 36.05 -4.84
C VAL A 261 -33.19 35.85 -3.33
N LEU A 262 -33.92 36.68 -2.56
CA LEU A 262 -34.01 36.52 -1.10
C LEU A 262 -34.68 35.20 -0.72
N GLN A 263 -35.75 34.81 -1.43
CA GLN A 263 -36.45 33.55 -1.21
C GLN A 263 -35.55 32.35 -1.54
N GLU A 264 -34.85 32.39 -2.67
CA GLU A 264 -33.86 31.37 -3.06
C GLU A 264 -32.75 31.26 -2.00
N LYS A 265 -32.24 32.39 -1.49
CA LYS A 265 -31.25 32.41 -0.41
C LYS A 265 -31.76 31.71 0.85
N ILE A 266 -33.00 31.98 1.26
CA ILE A 266 -33.61 31.34 2.43
C ILE A 266 -33.72 29.83 2.22
N GLU A 267 -34.13 29.38 1.03
CA GLU A 267 -34.23 27.96 0.70
C GLU A 267 -32.88 27.25 0.69
N VAL A 268 -31.85 27.89 0.14
CA VAL A 268 -30.47 27.37 0.16
C VAL A 268 -29.95 27.26 1.60
N VAL A 269 -30.17 28.28 2.44
CA VAL A 269 -29.78 28.24 3.86
C VAL A 269 -30.51 27.12 4.60
N ARG A 270 -31.81 26.92 4.32
CA ARG A 270 -32.56 25.80 4.91
C ARG A 270 -31.98 24.45 4.51
N LYS A 271 -31.69 24.26 3.21
CA LYS A 271 -31.05 23.03 2.70
C LYS A 271 -29.67 22.81 3.31
N LEU A 272 -28.86 23.87 3.43
CA LEU A 272 -27.56 23.81 4.08
C LEU A 272 -27.69 23.30 5.53
N SER A 273 -28.62 23.88 6.31
CA SER A 273 -28.86 23.44 7.69
C SER A 273 -29.34 21.98 7.80
N GLU A 274 -29.98 21.46 6.76
CA GLU A 274 -30.44 20.07 6.68
C GLU A 274 -29.30 19.12 6.36
N VAL A 275 -28.43 19.50 5.43
CA VAL A 275 -27.20 18.77 5.10
C VAL A 275 -26.25 18.75 6.29
N GLU A 276 -26.01 19.89 6.95
CA GLU A 276 -25.16 19.97 8.15
C GLU A 276 -25.63 19.01 9.26
N ARG A 277 -26.94 18.93 9.49
CA ARG A 277 -27.51 17.99 10.46
C ARG A 277 -27.32 16.54 10.04
N SER A 278 -27.52 16.23 8.75
CA SER A 278 -27.29 14.87 8.24
C SER A 278 -25.81 14.47 8.35
N LEU A 279 -24.90 15.41 8.06
CA LEU A 279 -23.46 15.21 8.20
C LEU A 279 -23.10 14.92 9.66
N SER A 280 -23.56 15.74 10.61
CA SER A 280 -23.36 15.50 12.05
C SER A 280 -23.84 14.11 12.47
N ASN A 281 -25.02 13.68 12.01
CA ASN A 281 -25.54 12.34 12.33
C ASN A 281 -24.65 11.23 11.76
N THR A 282 -24.15 11.39 10.52
CA THR A 282 -23.24 10.40 9.91
C THR A 282 -21.86 10.39 10.56
N GLU A 283 -21.39 11.53 11.07
CA GLU A 283 -20.16 11.63 11.86
C GLU A 283 -20.32 10.90 13.20
N ASP A 284 -21.44 11.08 13.89
CA ASP A 284 -21.77 10.36 15.13
C ASP A 284 -21.86 8.84 14.88
N GLU A 285 -22.50 8.40 13.79
CA GLU A 285 -22.55 6.97 13.43
C GLU A 285 -21.15 6.41 13.11
N CYS A 286 -20.33 7.17 12.39
CA CYS A 286 -18.93 6.78 12.12
C CYS A 286 -18.10 6.65 13.39
N THR A 287 -18.25 7.58 14.34
CA THR A 287 -17.54 7.49 15.63
C THR A 287 -18.00 6.28 16.43
N HIS A 288 -19.31 6.02 16.47
CA HIS A 288 -19.85 4.84 17.15
C HIS A 288 -19.34 3.52 16.54
N LEU A 289 -19.32 3.41 15.21
CA LEU A 289 -18.79 2.22 14.53
C LEU A 289 -17.30 2.04 14.77
N LYS A 290 -16.51 3.12 14.82
CA LYS A 290 -15.09 3.04 15.18
C LYS A 290 -14.88 2.52 16.60
N GLU A 291 -15.60 3.06 17.58
CA GLU A 291 -15.51 2.57 18.96
C GLU A 291 -15.93 1.11 19.08
N MET A 292 -16.95 0.68 18.34
CA MET A 292 -17.38 -0.72 18.34
C MET A 292 -16.32 -1.62 17.73
N ASN A 293 -15.67 -1.18 16.64
CA ASN A 293 -14.58 -1.92 16.00
C ASN A 293 -13.37 -2.04 16.95
N GLU A 294 -12.96 -0.94 17.60
CA GLU A 294 -11.88 -0.95 18.59
C GLU A 294 -12.17 -1.94 19.74
N ARG A 295 -13.38 -1.94 20.30
CA ARG A 295 -13.78 -2.92 21.32
C ARG A 295 -13.69 -4.36 20.81
N THR A 296 -14.18 -4.64 19.60
CA THR A 296 -14.08 -6.00 19.03
C THR A 296 -12.63 -6.41 18.76
N GLN A 297 -11.76 -5.46 18.41
CA GLN A 297 -10.35 -5.70 18.21
C GLN A 297 -9.62 -5.99 19.53
N GLU A 298 -9.98 -5.30 20.61
CA GLU A 298 -9.51 -5.58 21.97
C GLU A 298 -9.96 -6.99 22.43
N GLU A 299 -11.22 -7.35 22.23
CA GLU A 299 -11.75 -8.69 22.55
C GLU A 299 -11.01 -9.80 21.78
N LEU A 300 -10.74 -9.60 20.49
CA LEU A 300 -9.95 -10.52 19.67
C LEU A 300 -8.51 -10.63 20.17
N GLN A 301 -7.90 -9.51 20.57
CA GLN A 301 -6.55 -9.50 21.13
C GLN A 301 -6.49 -10.26 22.45
N GLU A 302 -7.47 -10.09 23.33
CA GLU A 302 -7.59 -10.87 24.57
C GLU A 302 -7.77 -12.36 24.30
N LEU A 303 -8.61 -12.73 23.33
CA LEU A 303 -8.82 -14.12 22.96
C LEU A 303 -7.55 -14.75 22.38
N ALA A 304 -6.81 -14.01 21.54
CA ALA A 304 -5.51 -14.43 21.03
C ALA A 304 -4.49 -14.63 22.16
N ASN A 305 -4.47 -13.74 23.16
CA ASN A 305 -3.61 -13.88 24.34
C ASN A 305 -3.98 -15.12 25.16
N LYS A 306 -5.28 -15.39 25.37
CA LYS A 306 -5.76 -16.62 26.05
C LYS A 306 -5.37 -17.88 25.28
N TYR A 307 -5.53 -17.87 23.95
CA TYR A 307 -5.11 -18.97 23.09
C TYR A 307 -3.61 -19.23 23.18
N ASN A 308 -2.78 -18.17 23.11
CA ASN A 308 -1.32 -18.30 23.28
C ASN A 308 -0.95 -18.85 24.66
N GLY A 309 -1.67 -18.45 25.71
CA GLY A 309 -1.52 -19.02 27.05
C GLY A 309 -1.79 -20.53 27.07
N ALA A 310 -2.90 -20.97 26.50
CA ALA A 310 -3.24 -22.39 26.39
C ALA A 310 -2.23 -23.19 25.56
N VAL A 311 -1.72 -22.62 24.45
CA VAL A 311 -0.67 -23.25 23.64
C VAL A 311 0.61 -23.45 24.45
N ASN A 312 1.01 -22.47 25.27
CA ASN A 312 2.17 -22.60 26.16
C ASN A 312 1.95 -23.67 27.22
N GLU A 313 0.76 -23.75 27.82
CA GLU A 313 0.42 -24.82 28.77
C GLU A 313 0.45 -26.21 28.13
N ILE A 314 -0.08 -26.35 26.91
CA ILE A 314 0.00 -27.60 26.14
C ILE A 314 1.46 -27.98 25.89
N LYS A 315 2.31 -27.00 25.55
CA LYS A 315 3.74 -27.22 25.35
C LYS A 315 4.43 -27.71 26.62
N ASP A 316 4.17 -27.07 27.76
CA ASP A 316 4.73 -27.46 29.05
C ASP A 316 4.28 -28.88 29.47
N LEU A 317 3.00 -29.21 29.24
CA LEU A 317 2.48 -30.56 29.47
C LEU A 317 3.14 -31.57 28.53
N THR A 318 3.31 -31.23 27.26
CA THR A 318 3.99 -32.09 26.28
C THR A 318 5.44 -32.38 26.68
N ASP A 319 6.17 -31.36 27.14
CA ASP A 319 7.55 -31.51 27.59
C ASP A 319 7.63 -32.37 28.86
N LYS A 320 6.70 -32.21 29.80
CA LYS A 320 6.59 -33.09 30.99
C LYS A 320 6.28 -34.53 30.60
N LEU A 321 5.40 -34.73 29.61
CA LEU A 321 5.01 -36.06 29.13
C LEU A 321 6.22 -36.76 28.49
N LYS A 322 6.99 -36.08 27.64
CA LYS A 322 8.25 -36.61 27.08
C LYS A 322 9.25 -37.03 28.16
N VAL A 323 9.42 -36.23 29.22
CA VAL A 323 10.30 -36.58 30.34
C VAL A 323 9.79 -37.82 31.08
N ALA A 324 8.48 -37.95 31.26
CA ALA A 324 7.87 -39.13 31.87
C ALA A 324 8.02 -40.38 31.00
N GLU A 325 7.79 -40.26 29.68
CA GLU A 325 8.01 -41.33 28.70
C GLU A 325 9.47 -41.80 28.69
N GLY A 326 10.44 -40.88 28.69
CA GLY A 326 11.86 -41.25 28.76
C GLY A 326 12.22 -42.02 30.04
N LYS A 327 11.66 -41.63 31.19
CA LYS A 327 11.84 -42.39 32.45
C LYS A 327 11.18 -43.76 32.41
N GLN A 328 9.99 -43.86 31.82
CA GLN A 328 9.28 -45.12 31.62
C GLN A 328 10.11 -46.07 30.75
N GLU A 329 10.66 -45.58 29.63
CA GLU A 329 11.56 -46.36 28.78
C GLU A 329 12.82 -46.83 29.52
N GLU A 330 13.43 -45.97 30.34
CA GLU A 330 14.61 -46.32 31.13
C GLU A 330 14.30 -47.43 32.17
N ILE A 331 13.19 -47.30 32.90
CA ILE A 331 12.72 -48.33 33.84
C ILE A 331 12.42 -49.63 33.09
N GLN A 332 11.79 -49.56 31.91
CA GLN A 332 11.44 -50.73 31.11
C GLN A 332 12.68 -51.43 30.57
N GLN A 333 13.70 -50.69 30.10
CA GLN A 333 14.99 -51.25 29.71
C GLN A 333 15.69 -51.91 30.88
N LYS A 334 15.70 -51.27 32.06
CA LYS A 334 16.28 -51.85 33.27
C LYS A 334 15.57 -53.14 33.68
N GLY A 335 14.24 -53.15 33.69
CA GLY A 335 13.45 -54.35 33.97
C GLY A 335 13.67 -55.47 32.94
N GLN A 336 13.83 -55.14 31.66
CA GLN A 336 14.20 -56.12 30.63
C GLN A 336 15.62 -56.69 30.84
N ALA A 337 16.57 -55.85 31.25
CA ALA A 337 17.93 -56.28 31.55
C ALA A 337 17.97 -57.23 32.76
N GLU A 338 17.29 -56.85 33.87
CA GLU A 338 17.16 -57.69 35.06
C GLU A 338 16.46 -59.02 34.73
N LYS A 339 15.40 -58.99 33.91
CA LYS A 339 14.74 -60.21 33.43
C LYS A 339 15.70 -61.12 32.66
N LYS A 340 16.50 -60.57 31.74
CA LYS A 340 17.50 -61.36 30.98
C LYS A 340 18.56 -61.97 31.91
N GLU A 341 19.03 -61.22 32.91
CA GLU A 341 20.00 -61.72 33.88
C GLU A 341 19.42 -62.86 34.71
N LEU A 342 18.18 -62.73 35.17
CA LEU A 342 17.49 -63.80 35.89
C LEU A 342 17.24 -65.02 34.99
N GLN A 343 16.88 -64.81 33.72
CA GLN A 343 16.73 -65.88 32.74
C GLN A 343 18.03 -66.68 32.59
N HIS A 344 19.16 -65.98 32.45
CA HIS A 344 20.49 -66.60 32.36
C HIS A 344 20.85 -67.38 33.64
N LYS A 345 20.53 -66.84 34.84
CA LYS A 345 20.75 -67.55 36.10
C LYS A 345 19.91 -68.82 36.22
N ILE A 346 18.68 -68.80 35.72
CA ILE A 346 17.82 -69.99 35.66
C ILE A 346 18.45 -71.03 34.73
N GLU A 347 18.83 -70.64 33.51
CA GLU A 347 19.50 -71.53 32.55
C GLU A 347 20.78 -72.14 33.13
N GLU A 348 21.60 -71.35 33.83
CA GLU A 348 22.82 -71.83 34.50
C GLU A 348 22.55 -72.79 35.66
N MET A 349 21.42 -72.62 36.36
CA MET A 349 20.99 -73.54 37.41
C MET A 349 20.40 -74.83 36.82
N GLU A 350 19.65 -74.74 35.73
CA GLU A 350 19.13 -75.89 34.98
C GLU A 350 20.27 -76.73 34.40
N GLU A 351 21.33 -76.12 33.88
CA GLU A 351 22.52 -76.83 33.38
C GLU A 351 23.22 -77.58 34.53
N ARG A 352 23.39 -76.94 35.70
CA ARG A 352 23.92 -77.62 36.90
C ARG A 352 23.02 -78.74 37.40
N GLU A 353 21.71 -78.55 37.34
CA GLU A 353 20.74 -79.59 37.69
C GLU A 353 20.88 -80.79 36.75
N GLN A 354 21.00 -80.55 35.44
CA GLN A 354 21.26 -81.59 34.45
C GLN A 354 22.60 -82.31 34.67
N GLU A 355 23.67 -81.57 34.99
CA GLU A 355 24.97 -82.17 35.33
C GLU A 355 24.88 -83.07 36.57
N LEU A 356 24.21 -82.59 37.62
CA LEU A 356 24.01 -83.37 38.84
C LEU A 356 23.13 -84.59 38.58
N GLN A 357 22.07 -84.45 37.78
CA GLN A 357 21.19 -85.53 37.40
C GLN A 357 21.95 -86.61 36.60
N ALA A 358 22.76 -86.21 35.62
CA ALA A 358 23.62 -87.13 34.87
C ALA A 358 24.63 -87.85 35.80
N LYS A 359 25.11 -87.15 36.84
CA LYS A 359 26.01 -87.74 37.85
C LYS A 359 25.30 -88.72 38.77
N ILE A 360 24.05 -88.45 39.15
CA ILE A 360 23.19 -89.38 39.89
C ILE A 360 22.94 -90.63 39.04
N GLU A 361 22.58 -90.46 37.76
CA GLU A 361 22.36 -91.58 36.84
C GLU A 361 23.63 -92.44 36.65
N ALA A 362 24.80 -91.81 36.51
CA ALA A 362 26.07 -92.53 36.44
C ALA A 362 26.37 -93.31 37.72
N LEU A 363 26.15 -92.70 38.90
CA LEU A 363 26.33 -93.38 40.19
C LEU A 363 25.32 -94.51 40.41
N GLN A 364 24.07 -94.35 39.94
CA GLN A 364 23.06 -95.41 39.95
C GLN A 364 23.49 -96.57 39.06
N ALA A 365 23.96 -96.30 37.84
CA ALA A 365 24.49 -97.31 36.95
C ALA A 365 25.71 -98.06 37.56
N ASP A 366 26.61 -97.35 38.23
CA ASP A 366 27.72 -97.96 38.97
C ASP A 366 27.24 -98.82 40.15
N ASN A 367 26.23 -98.34 40.90
CA ASN A 367 25.64 -99.08 42.02
C ASN A 367 24.95 -100.35 41.53
N ASP A 368 24.18 -100.27 40.45
CA ASP A 368 23.54 -101.40 39.78
C ASP A 368 24.58 -102.40 39.29
N PHE A 369 25.69 -101.94 38.70
CA PHE A 369 26.80 -102.81 38.33
C PHE A 369 27.45 -103.50 39.54
N THR A 370 27.59 -102.79 40.67
CA THR A 370 28.07 -103.41 41.91
C THR A 370 27.07 -104.37 42.54
N ASN A 371 25.77 -104.08 42.46
CA ASN A 371 24.70 -104.95 42.93
C ASN A 371 24.56 -106.20 42.07
N GLU A 372 24.70 -106.11 40.75
CA GLU A 372 24.79 -107.28 39.87
C GLU A 372 26.03 -108.12 40.20
N ARG A 373 27.18 -107.49 40.48
CA ARG A 373 28.38 -108.19 40.97
C ARG A 373 28.19 -108.86 42.34
N LEU A 374 27.48 -108.22 43.26
CA LEU A 374 27.16 -108.76 44.58
C LEU A 374 26.14 -109.91 44.49
N THR A 375 25.13 -109.76 43.64
CA THR A 375 24.12 -110.80 43.34
C THR A 375 24.78 -112.01 42.65
N ALA A 376 25.80 -111.79 41.81
CA ALA A 376 26.61 -112.86 41.23
C ALA A 376 27.56 -113.57 42.22
N LEU A 377 27.82 -112.99 43.40
CA LEU A 377 28.70 -113.55 44.44
C LEU A 377 27.95 -114.11 45.66
N GLN A 378 26.67 -113.78 45.85
CA GLN A 378 25.83 -114.29 46.93
C GLN A 378 24.62 -115.07 46.39
N GLY A 379 24.85 -116.32 45.99
CA GLY A 379 23.80 -117.32 45.96
C GLY A 379 23.75 -118.07 47.29
N ILE A 380 22.64 -117.96 48.03
CA ILE A 380 21.94 -119.00 48.84
C ILE A 380 20.76 -118.36 49.61
N GLN A 381 19.62 -119.05 49.54
CA GLN A 381 18.27 -118.78 50.09
C GLN A 381 18.18 -118.76 51.63
N VAL A 382 17.17 -118.06 52.21
CA VAL A 382 16.33 -118.55 53.34
C VAL A 382 14.94 -117.87 53.33
N ASP A 383 13.90 -118.69 53.54
CA ASP A 383 12.46 -118.42 53.68
C ASP A 383 12.02 -117.65 54.96
N ASP A 384 10.82 -117.04 54.84
CA ASP A 384 9.72 -116.80 55.81
C ASP A 384 9.98 -116.38 57.27
N PHE A 385 9.35 -115.28 57.72
CA PHE A 385 8.46 -115.17 58.92
C PHE A 385 7.91 -113.72 59.08
N ILE A 386 6.59 -113.56 59.19
CA ILE A 386 5.85 -112.30 59.47
C ILE A 386 5.74 -112.08 61.00
N PRO A 387 5.57 -110.84 61.52
CA PRO A 387 4.25 -110.48 62.08
C PRO A 387 3.82 -109.00 61.91
N LYS A 388 2.49 -108.78 61.86
CA LYS A 388 1.80 -107.48 61.98
C LYS A 388 2.00 -106.82 63.34
N ILE A 389 2.18 -105.49 63.41
CA ILE A 389 1.79 -104.65 64.56
C ILE A 389 1.26 -103.28 64.07
N ASN A 390 0.05 -102.94 64.53
CA ASN A 390 -0.62 -101.64 64.47
C ASN A 390 0.09 -100.59 65.34
N GLY A 391 -0.01 -99.30 64.98
CA GLY A 391 0.37 -98.20 65.88
C GLY A 391 -0.04 -96.82 65.35
N SER A 392 -1.26 -96.42 65.68
CA SER A 392 -1.81 -95.06 65.58
C SER A 392 -1.21 -94.10 66.62
N ALA A 393 -0.99 -92.83 66.24
CA ALA A 393 -1.19 -91.63 67.07
C ALA A 393 -1.02 -90.40 66.15
N GLU A 394 -2.07 -89.69 65.71
CA GLU A 394 -2.96 -88.72 66.41
C GLU A 394 -2.32 -87.40 66.90
N LYS A 395 -2.95 -86.31 66.43
CA LYS A 395 -3.17 -84.95 67.02
C LYS A 395 -2.05 -83.91 66.82
N ALA A 396 -2.33 -82.65 66.47
CA ALA A 396 -3.52 -81.81 66.70
C ALA A 396 -3.60 -80.67 65.64
N ASP A 397 -4.76 -80.41 65.03
CA ASP A 397 -5.64 -79.22 65.24
C ASP A 397 -5.04 -77.86 64.79
N LYS A 398 -5.67 -76.95 64.03
CA LYS A 398 -7.09 -76.57 63.98
C LYS A 398 -7.36 -75.43 62.95
N LEU A 399 -8.63 -75.38 62.47
CA LEU A 399 -9.49 -74.19 62.18
C LEU A 399 -9.25 -73.37 60.89
N ILE A 400 -10.15 -73.39 59.89
CA ILE A 400 -11.35 -72.53 59.62
C ILE A 400 -11.16 -72.08 58.14
N ASP A 401 -12.09 -71.98 57.21
CA ASP A 401 -13.54 -72.21 57.14
C ASP A 401 -13.92 -72.08 55.64
N GLU A 402 -15.13 -72.56 55.35
CA GLU A 402 -15.87 -72.66 54.10
C GLU A 402 -16.03 -71.35 53.31
N GLY A 403 -16.46 -71.46 52.05
CA GLY A 403 -17.23 -70.39 51.42
C GLY A 403 -17.14 -70.28 49.90
N HIS A 404 -17.98 -71.05 49.21
CA HIS A 404 -18.29 -70.91 47.79
C HIS A 404 -19.01 -69.60 47.42
N LEU A 405 -19.11 -69.38 46.10
CA LEU A 405 -19.94 -68.46 45.30
C LEU A 405 -19.16 -67.24 44.76
N SER A 406 -19.32 -66.76 43.53
CA SER A 406 -19.97 -67.22 42.30
C SER A 406 -19.75 -66.11 41.26
N ARG A 407 -19.58 -66.49 39.99
CA ARG A 407 -20.12 -65.77 38.80
C ARG A 407 -19.51 -64.43 38.35
N VAL A 408 -19.50 -64.31 37.02
CA VAL A 408 -19.71 -63.12 36.15
C VAL A 408 -18.46 -62.56 35.44
N ASP A 409 -18.44 -62.87 34.13
CA ASP A 409 -18.27 -62.02 32.93
C ASP A 409 -16.93 -61.32 32.69
N GLU A 410 -16.28 -61.63 31.56
CA GLU A 410 -16.18 -60.81 30.32
C GLU A 410 -15.24 -59.59 30.50
N THR A 411 -14.32 -59.20 29.62
CA THR A 411 -14.09 -59.44 28.19
C THR A 411 -12.69 -58.88 27.82
N LYS A 412 -12.14 -59.41 26.72
CA LYS A 412 -11.32 -58.78 25.66
C LYS A 412 -10.36 -57.60 25.99
N ILE A 413 -9.10 -57.77 25.58
CA ILE A 413 -8.39 -57.08 24.47
C ILE A 413 -6.89 -57.16 24.76
N LEU A 414 -6.10 -57.72 23.82
CA LEU A 414 -4.76 -57.27 23.40
C LEU A 414 -4.13 -58.34 22.49
N LYS A 415 -4.45 -58.30 21.21
CA LYS A 415 -3.54 -58.72 20.13
C LYS A 415 -3.86 -57.91 18.89
N GLU A 416 -3.17 -56.80 18.71
CA GLU A 416 -2.93 -56.25 17.39
C GLU A 416 -1.55 -55.60 17.36
N ASN A 417 -0.65 -56.25 16.63
CA ASN A 417 0.61 -55.72 16.13
C ASN A 417 0.91 -56.52 14.87
N GLN A 418 0.52 -56.00 13.71
CA GLN A 418 1.30 -56.21 12.50
C GLN A 418 0.92 -55.15 11.46
N ALA A 419 1.78 -54.13 11.40
CA ALA A 419 1.94 -53.26 10.27
C ALA A 419 2.16 -54.06 8.99
N LYS A 420 1.51 -53.64 7.90
CA LYS A 420 1.99 -53.80 6.52
C LYS A 420 1.42 -52.66 5.68
N GLY A 421 2.31 -51.73 5.33
CA GLY A 421 2.06 -50.80 4.24
C GLY A 421 2.07 -51.52 2.89
N LYS A 422 1.32 -50.94 1.96
CA LYS A 422 1.46 -50.97 0.48
C LYS A 422 0.34 -50.07 -0.02
N GLU A 423 0.71 -48.83 -0.36
CA GLU A 423 0.96 -48.38 -1.73
C GLU A 423 -0.33 -48.25 -2.53
N ALA A 424 -0.54 -47.00 -2.94
CA ALA A 424 -1.58 -46.53 -3.80
C ALA A 424 -1.33 -46.99 -5.24
N GLU A 425 -2.41 -47.29 -5.96
CA GLU A 425 -2.66 -46.89 -7.35
C GLU A 425 -4.07 -47.38 -7.76
N LEU A 426 -4.54 -46.91 -8.92
CA LEU A 426 -5.87 -47.04 -9.54
C LEU A 426 -6.79 -45.86 -9.22
N SER A 427 -6.71 -44.75 -9.94
CA SER A 427 -7.11 -44.51 -11.35
C SER A 427 -8.61 -44.54 -11.62
N ASP A 428 -9.05 -43.41 -12.18
CA ASP A 428 -10.08 -43.23 -13.18
C ASP A 428 -11.57 -43.28 -12.80
N THR A 429 -12.04 -42.05 -12.57
CA THR A 429 -13.04 -41.35 -13.40
C THR A 429 -14.36 -42.06 -13.65
N LEU A 430 -15.31 -41.62 -12.83
CA LEU A 430 -16.70 -41.43 -13.16
C LEU A 430 -16.90 -40.74 -14.52
N SER A 431 -17.94 -41.16 -15.23
CA SER A 431 -18.77 -40.28 -16.04
C SER A 431 -20.16 -40.90 -16.26
N PRO A 432 -21.18 -40.06 -16.55
CA PRO A 432 -22.41 -40.06 -15.76
C PRO A 432 -23.67 -40.35 -16.59
N SER A 433 -24.76 -40.72 -15.92
CA SER A 433 -26.10 -40.66 -16.51
C SER A 433 -27.12 -40.15 -15.52
N LYS A 434 -27.77 -39.04 -15.91
CA LYS A 434 -29.06 -38.57 -15.44
C LYS A 434 -30.09 -39.70 -15.58
N GLU A 435 -31.07 -39.75 -14.68
CA GLU A 435 -32.47 -39.82 -15.07
C GLU A 435 -33.40 -39.37 -13.93
N LYS A 436 -34.47 -38.69 -14.34
CA LYS A 436 -35.61 -38.26 -13.54
C LYS A 436 -36.65 -39.38 -13.58
N SER A 437 -37.33 -39.66 -12.46
CA SER A 437 -38.74 -40.13 -12.36
C SER A 437 -38.92 -40.66 -10.93
N SER A 438 -39.77 -40.08 -10.08
CA SER A 438 -41.24 -40.10 -10.03
C SER A 438 -41.69 -40.98 -8.86
N ASP A 439 -42.69 -40.49 -8.13
CA ASP A 439 -43.60 -41.28 -7.29
C ASP A 439 -43.96 -42.62 -7.94
N ASP A 440 -44.03 -43.72 -7.18
CA ASP A 440 -45.30 -44.28 -6.68
C ASP A 440 -45.12 -45.62 -5.91
N THR A 441 -46.08 -45.84 -5.00
CA THR A 441 -46.66 -47.08 -4.42
C THR A 441 -45.84 -48.22 -3.75
N THR A 442 -46.31 -48.48 -2.51
CA THR A 442 -46.82 -49.77 -1.95
C THR A 442 -45.91 -50.87 -1.41
N ASP A 443 -46.40 -51.40 -0.28
CA ASP A 443 -46.32 -52.77 0.24
C ASP A 443 -44.99 -53.33 0.78
N ALA A 444 -44.93 -53.49 2.10
CA ALA A 444 -45.26 -54.78 2.71
C ALA A 444 -45.34 -54.66 4.24
N GLN A 445 -46.53 -54.89 4.77
CA GLN A 445 -46.74 -55.34 6.14
C GLN A 445 -46.08 -56.72 6.30
N MET A 446 -45.34 -56.93 7.39
CA MET A 446 -45.29 -58.25 8.02
C MET A 446 -45.55 -58.06 9.50
N ASP A 447 -46.76 -58.45 9.88
CA ASP A 447 -47.15 -58.72 11.25
C ASP A 447 -46.37 -59.95 11.74
N ASP A 448 -45.53 -59.78 12.77
CA ASP A 448 -44.94 -60.89 13.51
C ASP A 448 -46.01 -61.44 14.49
N HIS A 449 -46.84 -62.35 13.98
CA HIS A 449 -47.67 -63.22 14.80
C HIS A 449 -47.00 -64.59 14.95
N GLU A 450 -46.96 -65.07 16.20
CA GLU A 450 -46.78 -66.46 16.63
C GLU A 450 -45.46 -67.20 16.36
N LEU A 451 -44.67 -67.35 17.42
CA LEU A 451 -44.14 -68.67 17.80
C LEU A 451 -43.79 -68.67 19.30
N ASN A 452 -44.84 -68.70 20.12
CA ASN A 452 -44.73 -69.03 21.52
C ASN A 452 -45.76 -70.13 21.80
N GLU A 453 -45.35 -71.40 21.67
CA GLU A 453 -46.05 -72.50 22.34
C GLU A 453 -45.07 -73.48 22.99
N PRO A 454 -45.44 -74.03 24.17
CA PRO A 454 -44.55 -74.77 25.05
C PRO A 454 -44.61 -76.28 24.80
N ILE A 455 -43.47 -76.96 24.63
CA ILE A 455 -43.41 -78.42 24.68
C ILE A 455 -43.30 -78.85 26.15
N ALA A 456 -44.44 -78.85 26.83
CA ALA A 456 -44.65 -79.53 28.09
C ALA A 456 -46.00 -80.25 28.05
N LYS A 457 -46.05 -81.41 27.36
CA LYS A 457 -47.01 -82.51 27.58
C LYS A 457 -46.83 -83.61 26.52
N VAL A 458 -46.09 -84.67 26.86
CA VAL A 458 -46.43 -86.03 26.41
C VAL A 458 -46.25 -86.94 27.60
N ALA A 459 -47.36 -87.20 28.28
CA ALA A 459 -47.49 -88.33 29.20
C ALA A 459 -48.17 -89.47 28.45
N LEU A 460 -47.61 -90.67 28.63
CA LEU A 460 -48.26 -91.98 28.54
C LEU A 460 -48.80 -92.42 27.17
N LEU A 461 -48.16 -93.45 26.59
CA LEU A 461 -48.77 -94.77 26.43
C LEU A 461 -47.66 -95.84 26.23
N LYS A 462 -47.94 -97.02 26.80
CA LYS A 462 -47.07 -98.18 27.02
C LYS A 462 -46.50 -98.80 25.74
N ALA A 463 -45.29 -99.36 25.83
CA ALA A 463 -44.97 -100.68 25.29
C ALA A 463 -43.81 -101.28 26.10
N ASP A 464 -44.16 -102.27 26.91
CA ASP A 464 -43.24 -103.22 27.53
C ASP A 464 -42.90 -104.31 26.48
N GLU A 465 -41.80 -105.02 26.70
CA GLU A 465 -41.30 -106.17 25.91
C GLU A 465 -40.45 -105.86 24.66
N LEU A 466 -39.14 -105.71 24.87
CA LEU A 466 -38.14 -106.67 24.37
C LEU A 466 -36.76 -106.34 24.97
N GLN A 467 -36.41 -107.08 26.02
CA GLN A 467 -35.06 -107.18 26.58
C GLN A 467 -34.15 -107.89 25.58
N GLY A 468 -32.95 -107.35 25.37
CA GLY A 468 -31.89 -108.11 24.68
C GLY A 468 -30.90 -107.34 23.80
N ALA A 469 -30.79 -106.00 23.90
CA ALA A 469 -29.70 -105.23 23.27
C ALA A 469 -29.54 -103.81 23.90
N GLN A 470 -29.80 -103.67 25.21
CA GLN A 470 -30.12 -102.38 25.84
C GLN A 470 -28.96 -101.67 26.57
N SER A 471 -27.71 -102.14 26.44
CA SER A 471 -26.54 -101.35 26.94
C SER A 471 -25.89 -100.53 25.84
N GLU A 472 -25.67 -101.10 24.65
CA GLU A 472 -25.04 -100.41 23.52
C GLU A 472 -25.98 -99.34 22.92
N THR A 473 -27.24 -99.70 22.64
CA THR A 473 -28.23 -98.73 22.15
C THR A 473 -28.53 -97.60 23.14
N LYS A 474 -28.43 -97.86 24.45
CA LYS A 474 -28.63 -96.84 25.49
C LYS A 474 -27.44 -95.88 25.61
N GLN A 475 -26.21 -96.38 25.42
CA GLN A 475 -25.01 -95.55 25.33
C GLN A 475 -24.98 -94.74 24.04
N GLU A 476 -25.37 -95.33 22.90
CA GLU A 476 -25.51 -94.62 21.62
C GLU A 476 -26.59 -93.52 21.68
N ILE A 477 -27.76 -93.80 22.30
CA ILE A 477 -28.80 -92.79 22.50
C ILE A 477 -28.31 -91.66 23.42
N GLN A 478 -27.54 -91.97 24.47
CA GLN A 478 -26.94 -90.96 25.35
C GLN A 478 -25.87 -90.12 24.64
N GLN A 479 -25.05 -90.75 23.80
CA GLN A 479 -24.04 -90.08 22.98
C GLN A 479 -24.69 -89.16 21.94
N LEU A 480 -25.74 -89.62 21.24
CA LEU A 480 -26.52 -88.80 20.31
C LEU A 480 -27.25 -87.64 21.01
N HIS A 481 -27.73 -87.83 22.25
CA HIS A 481 -28.29 -86.73 23.05
C HIS A 481 -27.22 -85.70 23.42
N LYS A 482 -26.02 -86.13 23.78
CA LYS A 482 -24.90 -85.24 24.07
C LYS A 482 -24.50 -84.43 22.84
N GLU A 483 -24.37 -85.08 21.68
CA GLU A 483 -24.08 -84.45 20.40
C GLU A 483 -25.19 -83.48 19.97
N LEU A 484 -26.47 -83.81 20.23
CA LEU A 484 -27.61 -82.92 19.97
C LEU A 484 -27.58 -81.66 20.85
N VAL A 485 -27.23 -81.80 22.13
CA VAL A 485 -27.08 -80.67 23.05
C VAL A 485 -25.89 -79.79 22.64
N GLU A 486 -24.75 -80.39 22.32
CA GLU A 486 -23.57 -79.68 21.82
C GLU A 486 -23.88 -78.94 20.50
N ALA A 487 -24.61 -79.56 19.57
CA ALA A 487 -25.07 -78.92 18.34
C ALA A 487 -26.08 -77.78 18.60
N GLN A 488 -26.97 -77.92 19.59
CA GLN A 488 -27.89 -76.85 20.00
C GLN A 488 -27.17 -75.68 20.67
N GLU A 489 -26.14 -75.92 21.49
CA GLU A 489 -25.30 -74.88 22.07
C GLU A 489 -24.46 -74.17 21.01
N LEU A 490 -23.91 -74.92 20.04
CA LEU A 490 -23.21 -74.35 18.89
C LEU A 490 -24.15 -73.51 18.01
N ALA A 491 -25.38 -73.95 17.79
CA ALA A 491 -26.40 -73.19 17.07
C ALA A 491 -26.81 -71.91 17.83
N ARG A 492 -26.96 -71.98 19.16
CA ARG A 492 -27.22 -70.81 20.01
C ARG A 492 -26.08 -69.80 19.95
N THR A 493 -24.83 -70.24 20.08
CA THR A 493 -23.66 -69.35 19.99
C THR A 493 -23.48 -68.76 18.59
N SER A 494 -23.75 -69.54 17.53
CA SER A 494 -23.78 -69.02 16.15
C SER A 494 -24.86 -67.96 15.95
N LYS A 495 -26.07 -68.19 16.45
CA LYS A 495 -27.17 -67.23 16.41
C LYS A 495 -26.81 -65.94 17.17
N GLN A 496 -26.18 -66.05 18.33
CA GLN A 496 -25.72 -64.90 19.11
C GLN A 496 -24.64 -64.10 18.38
N LYS A 497 -23.66 -64.77 17.75
CA LYS A 497 -22.67 -64.13 16.89
C LYS A 497 -23.28 -63.42 15.68
N CYS A 498 -24.32 -63.99 15.07
CA CYS A 498 -25.05 -63.30 14.00
C CYS A 498 -25.73 -62.02 14.49
N PHE A 499 -26.35 -62.02 15.68
CA PHE A 499 -26.92 -60.79 16.25
C PHE A 499 -25.86 -59.75 16.60
N GLU A 500 -24.71 -60.16 17.15
CA GLU A 500 -23.58 -59.26 17.41
C GLU A 500 -23.03 -58.64 16.12
N LEU A 501 -22.84 -59.43 15.07
CA LEU A 501 -22.41 -58.94 13.76
C LEU A 501 -23.45 -58.00 13.12
N GLN A 502 -24.74 -58.30 13.27
CA GLN A 502 -25.81 -57.43 12.77
C GLN A 502 -25.85 -56.10 13.52
N ALA A 503 -25.65 -56.10 14.84
CA ALA A 503 -25.55 -54.89 15.65
C ALA A 503 -24.34 -54.03 15.26
N LEU A 504 -23.17 -54.64 15.04
CA LEU A 504 -21.97 -53.94 14.56
C LEU A 504 -22.16 -53.34 13.16
N LEU A 505 -22.81 -54.07 12.25
CA LEU A 505 -23.13 -53.58 10.91
C LEU A 505 -24.11 -52.38 10.96
N GLU A 506 -25.09 -52.41 11.85
CA GLU A 506 -26.01 -51.29 12.06
C GLU A 506 -25.33 -50.06 12.68
N GLU A 507 -24.38 -50.28 13.59
CA GLU A 507 -23.57 -49.22 14.17
C GLU A 507 -22.66 -48.57 13.11
N GLU A 508 -21.97 -49.36 12.29
CA GLU A 508 -21.20 -48.83 11.14
C GLU A 508 -22.09 -48.07 10.15
N ARG A 509 -23.27 -48.61 9.79
CA ARG A 509 -24.21 -47.89 8.91
C ARG A 509 -24.70 -46.58 9.53
N LYS A 510 -24.79 -46.49 10.85
CA LYS A 510 -25.16 -45.26 11.55
C LYS A 510 -24.03 -44.24 11.53
N THR A 511 -22.79 -44.65 11.75
CA THR A 511 -21.63 -43.75 11.67
C THR A 511 -21.42 -43.24 10.24
N TYR A 512 -21.54 -44.09 9.22
CA TYR A 512 -21.49 -43.65 7.81
C TYR A 512 -22.60 -42.65 7.46
N ARG A 513 -23.84 -42.84 7.96
CA ARG A 513 -24.92 -41.86 7.76
C ARG A 513 -24.61 -40.52 8.40
N LEU A 514 -24.13 -40.52 9.65
CA LEU A 514 -23.75 -39.29 10.35
C LEU A 514 -22.62 -38.55 9.62
N GLN A 515 -21.61 -39.29 9.15
CA GLN A 515 -20.51 -38.72 8.36
C GLN A 515 -20.99 -38.14 7.03
N ALA A 516 -21.91 -38.82 6.34
CA ALA A 516 -22.52 -38.32 5.10
C ALA A 516 -23.35 -37.04 5.34
N GLU A 517 -24.14 -37.00 6.42
CA GLU A 517 -24.89 -35.81 6.82
C GLU A 517 -23.97 -34.62 7.16
N GLU A 518 -22.87 -34.87 7.88
CA GLU A 518 -21.89 -33.83 8.22
C GLU A 518 -21.19 -33.27 6.98
N SER A 519 -20.78 -34.15 6.06
CA SER A 519 -20.19 -33.74 4.77
C SER A 519 -21.19 -32.91 3.93
N THR A 520 -22.47 -33.28 3.94
CA THR A 520 -23.52 -32.55 3.23
C THR A 520 -23.72 -31.15 3.82
N LYS A 521 -23.70 -31.02 5.15
CA LYS A 521 -23.75 -29.71 5.83
C LYS A 521 -22.54 -28.85 5.47
N GLN A 522 -21.33 -29.42 5.45
CA GLN A 522 -20.13 -28.69 5.02
C GLN A 522 -20.22 -28.21 3.58
N ILE A 523 -20.70 -29.06 2.65
CA ILE A 523 -20.92 -28.67 1.25
C ILE A 523 -21.91 -27.51 1.15
N GLN A 524 -23.03 -27.54 1.89
CA GLN A 524 -24.01 -26.46 1.90
C GLN A 524 -23.42 -25.14 2.42
N VAL A 525 -22.63 -25.18 3.49
CA VAL A 525 -21.95 -23.98 4.01
C VAL A 525 -20.96 -23.42 2.98
N LEU A 526 -20.19 -24.29 2.32
CA LEU A 526 -19.25 -23.88 1.27
C LEU A 526 -19.98 -23.29 0.05
N GLN A 527 -21.10 -23.88 -0.37
CA GLN A 527 -21.95 -23.32 -1.44
C GLN A 527 -22.51 -21.95 -1.06
N GLY A 528 -22.96 -21.77 0.19
CA GLY A 528 -23.43 -20.47 0.70
C GLY A 528 -22.33 -19.41 0.67
N LYS A 529 -21.11 -19.76 1.13
CA LYS A 529 -19.94 -18.88 1.04
C LYS A 529 -19.60 -18.53 -0.41
N TYR A 530 -19.61 -19.51 -1.31
CA TYR A 530 -19.36 -19.28 -2.73
C TYR A 530 -20.37 -18.28 -3.32
N ILE A 531 -21.67 -18.49 -3.10
CA ILE A 531 -22.73 -17.58 -3.59
C ILE A 531 -22.53 -16.16 -3.03
N TYR A 532 -22.21 -16.03 -1.74
CA TYR A 532 -21.94 -14.74 -1.13
C TYR A 532 -20.75 -14.03 -1.78
N THR A 533 -19.64 -14.75 -2.01
CA THR A 533 -18.46 -14.18 -2.68
C THR A 533 -18.75 -13.76 -4.12
N VAL A 534 -19.54 -14.54 -4.85
CA VAL A 534 -19.96 -14.19 -6.23
C VAL A 534 -20.82 -12.93 -6.23
N LEU A 535 -21.74 -12.79 -5.27
CA LEU A 535 -22.57 -11.58 -5.13
C LEU A 535 -21.73 -10.34 -4.79
N GLN A 536 -20.75 -10.47 -3.90
CA GLN A 536 -19.82 -9.38 -3.59
C GLN A 536 -18.98 -8.98 -4.81
N LEU A 537 -18.43 -9.95 -5.53
CA LEU A 537 -17.67 -9.69 -6.76
C LEU A 537 -18.51 -8.97 -7.81
N ARG A 538 -19.78 -9.37 -7.96
CA ARG A 538 -20.72 -8.70 -8.87
C ARG A 538 -20.99 -7.26 -8.48
N ARG A 539 -21.23 -6.99 -7.19
CA ARG A 539 -21.42 -5.63 -6.69
C ARG A 539 -20.18 -4.77 -6.94
N LEU A 540 -18.99 -5.30 -6.66
CA LEU A 540 -17.73 -4.61 -6.92
C LEU A 540 -17.55 -4.30 -8.41
N GLN A 541 -17.96 -5.21 -9.31
CA GLN A 541 -17.95 -4.96 -10.75
C GLN A 541 -18.91 -3.82 -11.14
N GLU A 542 -20.11 -3.77 -10.57
CA GLU A 542 -21.07 -2.69 -10.80
C GLU A 542 -20.51 -1.34 -10.31
N ASP A 543 -19.90 -1.30 -9.13
CA ASP A 543 -19.27 -0.09 -8.59
C ASP A 543 -18.09 0.39 -9.47
N ILE A 544 -17.28 -0.54 -9.99
CA ILE A 544 -16.17 -0.20 -10.92
C ILE A 544 -16.69 0.41 -12.22
N GLU A 545 -17.77 -0.15 -12.79
CA GLU A 545 -18.36 0.37 -14.01
C GLU A 545 -19.03 1.72 -13.80
N HIS A 546 -19.69 1.94 -12.64
CA HIS A 546 -20.23 3.25 -12.27
C HIS A 546 -19.14 4.32 -12.21
N VAL A 547 -18.03 4.03 -11.50
CA VAL A 547 -16.89 4.97 -11.41
C VAL A 547 -16.26 5.21 -12.78
N ARG A 548 -16.22 4.21 -13.66
CA ARG A 548 -15.74 4.37 -15.04
C ARG A 548 -16.65 5.32 -15.82
N GLU A 549 -17.97 5.15 -15.72
CA GLU A 549 -18.95 5.99 -16.41
C GLU A 549 -18.92 7.43 -15.91
N GLU A 550 -18.85 7.65 -14.59
CA GLU A 550 -18.67 8.99 -14.00
C GLU A 550 -17.40 9.67 -14.52
N LYS A 551 -16.28 8.95 -14.54
CA LYS A 551 -15.02 9.46 -15.08
C LYS A 551 -15.15 9.82 -16.57
N GLU A 552 -15.81 9.00 -17.37
CA GLU A 552 -16.01 9.29 -18.79
C GLU A 552 -16.91 10.51 -19.00
N ASN A 553 -17.96 10.66 -18.20
CA ASN A 553 -18.85 11.81 -18.22
C ASN A 553 -18.12 13.10 -17.82
N GLU A 554 -17.28 13.06 -16.80
CA GLU A 554 -16.51 14.24 -16.36
C GLU A 554 -15.42 14.62 -17.38
N ILE A 555 -14.76 13.62 -18.00
CA ILE A 555 -13.84 13.85 -19.12
C ILE A 555 -14.59 14.47 -20.32
N ALA A 556 -15.82 14.03 -20.61
CA ALA A 556 -16.62 14.60 -21.68
C ALA A 556 -17.04 16.05 -21.38
N SER A 557 -17.47 16.35 -20.15
CA SER A 557 -17.83 17.71 -19.72
C SER A 557 -16.63 18.66 -19.82
N THR A 558 -15.49 18.27 -19.25
CA THR A 558 -14.27 19.09 -19.29
C THR A 558 -13.75 19.31 -20.72
N ARG A 559 -13.89 18.32 -21.62
CA ARG A 559 -13.57 18.49 -23.05
C ARG A 559 -14.51 19.49 -23.74
N ASN A 560 -15.80 19.48 -23.42
CA ASN A 560 -16.77 20.43 -23.98
C ASN A 560 -16.50 21.86 -23.49
N GLU A 561 -16.20 22.03 -22.19
CA GLU A 561 -15.80 23.32 -21.63
C GLU A 561 -14.52 23.84 -22.28
N LEU A 562 -13.52 22.98 -22.49
CA LEU A 562 -12.29 23.33 -23.19
C LEU A 562 -12.56 23.78 -24.64
N LEU A 563 -13.42 23.08 -25.37
CA LEU A 563 -13.81 23.47 -26.73
C LEU A 563 -14.54 24.82 -26.76
N SER A 564 -15.40 25.09 -25.79
CA SER A 564 -16.08 26.38 -25.65
C SER A 564 -15.07 27.50 -25.37
N ALA A 565 -14.14 27.29 -24.43
CA ALA A 565 -13.10 28.26 -24.11
C ALA A 565 -12.17 28.52 -25.30
N GLN A 566 -11.81 27.48 -26.06
CA GLN A 566 -11.03 27.63 -27.30
C GLN A 566 -11.77 28.45 -28.35
N SER A 567 -13.09 28.23 -28.50
CA SER A 567 -13.93 29.00 -29.43
C SER A 567 -14.03 30.47 -29.03
N GLU A 568 -14.15 30.75 -27.72
CA GLU A 568 -14.16 32.11 -27.18
C GLU A 568 -12.82 32.81 -27.37
N ILE A 569 -11.69 32.12 -27.16
CA ILE A 569 -10.35 32.66 -27.42
C ILE A 569 -10.21 33.07 -28.89
N ILE A 570 -10.67 32.25 -29.83
CA ILE A 570 -10.63 32.58 -31.27
C ILE A 570 -11.48 33.82 -31.56
N LEU A 571 -12.69 33.91 -30.98
CA LEU A 571 -13.56 35.07 -31.16
C LEU A 571 -12.90 36.35 -30.60
N LEU A 572 -12.31 36.28 -29.40
CA LEU A 572 -11.60 37.39 -28.78
C LEU A 572 -10.37 37.82 -29.60
N GLN A 573 -9.63 36.87 -30.17
CA GLN A 573 -8.51 37.17 -31.07
C GLN A 573 -8.99 37.92 -32.32
N GLN A 574 -10.09 37.49 -32.95
CA GLN A 574 -10.66 38.17 -34.11
C GLN A 574 -11.13 39.59 -33.78
N VAL A 575 -11.78 39.78 -32.63
CA VAL A 575 -12.21 41.10 -32.17
C VAL A 575 -11.00 42.00 -31.88
N ALA A 576 -9.95 41.46 -31.26
CA ALA A 576 -8.73 42.20 -30.98
C ALA A 576 -7.98 42.59 -32.27
N GLU A 577 -7.92 41.69 -33.27
CA GLU A 577 -7.30 41.97 -34.56
C GLU A 577 -8.08 43.04 -35.34
N LYS A 578 -9.41 42.97 -35.33
CA LYS A 578 -10.26 44.00 -35.93
C LYS A 578 -10.04 45.36 -35.26
N ALA A 579 -10.07 45.42 -33.93
CA ALA A 579 -9.81 46.66 -33.19
C ALA A 579 -8.39 47.21 -33.42
N ALA A 580 -7.39 46.32 -33.59
CA ALA A 580 -6.04 46.73 -33.94
C ALA A 580 -5.98 47.35 -35.34
N SER A 581 -6.67 46.74 -36.33
CA SER A 581 -6.75 47.28 -37.69
C SER A 581 -7.45 48.64 -37.76
N GLU A 582 -8.53 48.84 -37.00
CA GLU A 582 -9.24 50.12 -36.89
C GLU A 582 -8.32 51.19 -36.29
N ARG A 583 -7.60 50.86 -35.20
CA ARG A 583 -6.60 51.77 -34.62
C ARG A 583 -5.47 52.12 -35.59
N GLU A 584 -5.00 51.17 -36.39
CA GLU A 584 -3.97 51.45 -37.39
C GLU A 584 -4.49 52.40 -38.48
N THR A 585 -5.73 52.25 -38.92
CA THR A 585 -6.36 53.20 -39.85
C THR A 585 -6.51 54.60 -39.25
N ASP A 586 -6.90 54.71 -37.99
CA ASP A 586 -7.00 56.00 -37.30
C ASP A 586 -5.63 56.66 -37.13
N VAL A 587 -4.59 55.90 -36.79
CA VAL A 587 -3.22 56.39 -36.70
C VAL A 587 -2.74 56.93 -38.05
N ILE A 588 -3.04 56.24 -39.16
CA ILE A 588 -2.69 56.71 -40.50
C ILE A 588 -3.42 58.02 -40.81
N ALA A 589 -4.73 58.11 -40.53
CA ALA A 589 -5.51 59.33 -40.74
C ALA A 589 -4.95 60.53 -39.94
N LEU A 590 -4.65 60.33 -38.65
CA LEU A 590 -4.04 61.34 -37.78
C LEU A 590 -2.64 61.76 -38.27
N GLN A 591 -1.84 60.83 -38.79
CA GLN A 591 -0.54 61.16 -39.38
C GLN A 591 -0.67 62.03 -40.63
N GLU A 592 -1.71 61.81 -41.45
CA GLU A 592 -1.99 62.65 -42.62
C GLU A 592 -2.46 64.06 -42.21
N GLU A 593 -3.35 64.16 -41.23
CA GLU A 593 -3.79 65.46 -40.69
C GLU A 593 -2.61 66.24 -40.09
N LEU A 594 -1.75 65.57 -39.32
CA LEU A 594 -0.54 66.18 -38.78
C LEU A 594 0.39 66.72 -39.88
N LYS A 595 0.52 66.01 -41.01
CA LYS A 595 1.28 66.51 -42.17
C LYS A 595 0.65 67.75 -42.78
N LYS A 596 -0.68 67.79 -42.91
CA LYS A 596 -1.41 68.97 -43.42
C LYS A 596 -1.22 70.19 -42.51
N VAL A 597 -1.39 70.01 -41.19
CA VAL A 597 -1.20 71.08 -40.20
C VAL A 597 0.24 71.58 -40.19
N ARG A 598 1.24 70.68 -40.30
CA ARG A 598 2.65 71.10 -40.43
C ARG A 598 2.90 71.94 -41.67
N ALA A 599 2.33 71.55 -42.82
CA ALA A 599 2.47 72.31 -44.06
C ALA A 599 1.78 73.68 -43.98
N GLU A 600 0.63 73.78 -43.32
CA GLU A 600 -0.02 75.06 -43.00
C GLU A 600 0.84 75.94 -42.11
N LEU A 601 1.40 75.37 -41.04
CA LEU A 601 2.25 76.10 -40.11
C LEU A 601 3.52 76.63 -40.80
N ASP A 602 4.11 75.86 -41.71
CA ASP A 602 5.25 76.32 -42.51
C ASP A 602 4.87 77.42 -43.52
N ARG A 603 3.65 77.40 -44.07
CA ARG A 603 3.12 78.51 -44.89
C ARG A 603 3.00 79.79 -44.06
N TRP A 604 2.35 79.71 -42.90
CA TRP A 604 2.20 80.85 -41.99
C TRP A 604 3.56 81.41 -41.53
N ARG A 605 4.55 80.55 -41.28
CA ARG A 605 5.92 80.99 -40.97
C ARG A 605 6.57 81.77 -42.11
N LYS A 606 6.35 81.37 -43.37
CA LYS A 606 6.86 82.09 -44.54
C LYS A 606 6.19 83.45 -44.69
N GLU A 607 4.86 83.49 -44.60
CA GLU A 607 4.10 84.74 -44.65
C GLU A 607 4.51 85.69 -43.51
N ALA A 608 4.66 85.19 -42.29
CA ALA A 608 5.16 85.98 -41.16
C ALA A 608 6.56 86.58 -41.46
N SER A 609 7.47 85.80 -42.06
CA SER A 609 8.80 86.29 -42.45
C SER A 609 8.75 87.34 -43.57
N GLU A 610 7.80 87.23 -44.50
CA GLU A 610 7.57 88.25 -45.53
C GLU A 610 7.06 89.56 -44.91
N TYR A 611 6.07 89.49 -44.02
CA TYR A 611 5.59 90.65 -43.27
C TYR A 611 6.69 91.28 -42.41
N GLU A 612 7.56 90.49 -41.75
CA GLU A 612 8.71 91.02 -41.02
C GLU A 612 9.65 91.82 -41.94
N LYS A 613 9.96 91.31 -43.15
CA LYS A 613 10.79 92.04 -44.13
C LYS A 613 10.11 93.32 -44.61
N GLU A 614 8.81 93.29 -44.86
CA GLU A 614 8.04 94.47 -45.24
C GLU A 614 8.05 95.53 -44.14
N ILE A 615 7.85 95.13 -42.88
CA ILE A 615 7.91 96.02 -41.72
C ILE A 615 9.29 96.68 -41.64
N VAL A 616 10.38 95.92 -41.78
CA VAL A 616 11.75 96.46 -41.76
C VAL A 616 11.99 97.44 -42.91
N SER A 617 11.52 97.11 -44.12
CA SER A 617 11.62 98.00 -45.30
C SER A 617 10.84 99.30 -45.09
N LEU A 618 9.61 99.22 -44.57
CA LEU A 618 8.78 100.38 -44.26
C LEU A 618 9.43 101.25 -43.18
N GLN A 619 9.96 100.65 -42.11
CA GLN A 619 10.71 101.35 -41.06
C GLN A 619 11.93 102.09 -41.63
N ALA A 620 12.72 101.44 -42.50
CA ALA A 620 13.86 102.08 -43.16
C ALA A 620 13.42 103.25 -44.05
N SER A 621 12.35 103.08 -44.84
CA SER A 621 11.79 104.14 -45.70
C SER A 621 11.26 105.33 -44.89
N PHE A 622 10.74 105.07 -43.69
CA PHE A 622 10.24 106.09 -42.78
C PHE A 622 11.41 106.86 -42.17
N GLN A 623 12.45 106.17 -41.69
CA GLN A 623 13.67 106.79 -41.19
C GLN A 623 14.35 107.68 -42.24
N LEU A 624 14.44 107.22 -43.48
CA LEU A 624 15.00 108.02 -44.58
C LEU A 624 14.19 109.30 -44.82
N ARG A 625 12.86 109.20 -44.83
CA ARG A 625 11.98 110.39 -44.96
C ARG A 625 12.14 111.35 -43.78
N CYS A 626 12.28 110.86 -42.56
CA CYS A 626 12.59 111.70 -41.39
C CYS A 626 13.93 112.44 -41.58
N GLN A 627 14.98 111.75 -42.01
CA GLN A 627 16.29 112.36 -42.29
C GLN A 627 16.21 113.42 -43.40
N GLN A 628 15.49 113.15 -44.49
CA GLN A 628 15.27 114.11 -45.57
C GLN A 628 14.52 115.36 -45.09
N CYS A 629 13.49 115.21 -44.26
CA CYS A 629 12.79 116.34 -43.66
C CYS A 629 13.72 117.16 -42.75
N GLU A 630 14.57 116.51 -41.94
CA GLU A 630 15.55 117.19 -41.11
C GLU A 630 16.62 117.93 -41.92
N GLU A 631 17.11 117.34 -43.02
CA GLU A 631 18.04 117.98 -43.96
C GLU A 631 17.40 119.17 -44.67
N GLN A 632 16.16 119.03 -45.17
CA GLN A 632 15.42 120.14 -45.76
C GLN A 632 15.21 121.28 -44.77
N GLN A 633 14.86 120.99 -43.51
CA GLN A 633 14.75 122.01 -42.46
C GLN A 633 16.10 122.69 -42.17
N LYS A 634 17.22 121.96 -42.22
CA LYS A 634 18.57 122.54 -42.08
C LYS A 634 18.98 123.40 -43.29
N GLU A 635 18.66 122.97 -44.51
CA GLU A 635 18.91 123.74 -45.74
C GLU A 635 18.06 125.02 -45.80
N GLU A 636 16.79 124.95 -45.39
CA GLU A 636 15.94 126.14 -45.26
C GLU A 636 16.44 127.09 -44.18
N ALA A 637 16.87 126.57 -43.03
CA ALA A 637 17.46 127.38 -41.95
C ALA A 637 18.77 128.08 -42.37
N THR A 638 19.60 127.43 -43.19
CA THR A 638 20.85 128.01 -43.71
C THR A 638 20.63 129.00 -44.85
N ARG A 639 19.54 128.87 -45.63
CA ARG A 639 19.14 129.87 -46.64
C ARG A 639 18.55 131.16 -46.04
N LEU A 640 18.09 131.11 -44.79
CA LEU A 640 17.49 132.25 -44.07
C LEU A 640 18.52 133.04 -43.22
N GLN A 641 19.79 132.61 -43.18
CA GLN A 641 20.94 133.35 -42.65
C GLN A 641 21.72 134.01 -43.80
#